data_AF-A0A954YTL5-F1
#
_entry.id   AF-A0A954YTL5-F1
#
_cell.length_a   1.000
_cell.length_b   1.000
_cell.length_c   1.000
_cell.angle_alpha   90.00
_cell.angle_beta   90.00
_cell.angle_gamma   90.00
#
_symmetry.space_group_name_H-M   'P 1'
#
loop_
_entity.id
_entity.type
_entity.pdbx_description
1 polymer ?
#
loop_
_entity_poly.entity_id
_entity_poly.type
_entity_poly.pdbx_seq_one_letter_code
_entity_poly.pdbx_strand_id
1 'polypeptide(L)'
;MPPTVNESEDDMLAELNRIKNADFSEGQKKPRGWTWTSAGDDVDWRPMPKSNNGHLSGMELECTDTRSGGFWSQKFRCKKEQFYRVEAVVSCDCARDDDFGGLVVQLLPYDRDGKPLKPFAFEPLQQAHEYTLRGYFKAEEGMASVEMQIGLRHAQGLARIHDVRVIPIIEPESRSHPAAIPPPPFAHQPPKAARSVSIITSKTDRPIVKWLADRFGKNRVSAHSPSKLKPQALQADAVMILTDKSLAKVPSIKALNALAEDRIVIVSTQFMEAISGGHVLTKLIKQVDDPFHARVLHSNYVTAAFALYDQIPFAGRSDHSSQMYQRQFRQNKIFKDFCKKHGFDVLLDSVTDSELSSEKPIALLKRTAGGAIVVIDVDPIEAVGSSLHDAVPAMNLLLSAMGIAQQSIGQFIAVGRSQEEYHSHLCDMVERFPALAWPEERRPADPNQPAIITVGRDLETIGLPLVDRPSIIVRSLLNGVDMDAAYGVMLWIKSMLRPAPFVSPYANTLNRHFRIGWMPHGTHLGRWGGWSADDDAQRHDIDAEFDKGALAAWVDVTTAPAHDIRVSVFNSKKVADRLSPLPALMAQLIGGRHFYRSPEPGADLSRIEDIDWRVDNLKTHVVSDDHDFTDPIHRSAKSAGAALIRVEVPASHSAPLGDSIWKTDWVALLMEQIFGLMMGLLVVNRDAAPMTFEWPKELNHLRKNAVMRKIDEPNVDHPLPKAPGNTIKIPSGWAIIAAGL
;
A
#
# COMPACT_ATOMS: atom_id res chain seq x y z
N MET A 1 18.21 -45.38 -13.62
CA MET A 1 16.93 -45.21 -12.89
C MET A 1 16.81 -43.74 -12.54
N PRO A 2 15.76 -43.02 -12.96
CA PRO A 2 15.54 -41.66 -12.51
C PRO A 2 15.12 -41.68 -11.02
N PRO A 3 15.50 -40.69 -10.21
CA PRO A 3 15.07 -40.64 -8.81
C PRO A 3 13.56 -40.40 -8.75
N THR A 4 12.85 -41.29 -8.07
CA THR A 4 11.47 -41.09 -7.63
C THR A 4 11.46 -40.06 -6.50
N VAL A 5 11.22 -38.79 -6.84
CA VAL A 5 10.82 -37.77 -5.86
C VAL A 5 9.30 -37.69 -5.90
N ASN A 6 8.66 -38.59 -5.14
CA ASN A 6 7.33 -38.34 -4.59
C ASN A 6 7.57 -37.70 -3.21
N GLU A 7 8.08 -36.48 -3.18
CA GLU A 7 7.80 -35.61 -2.03
C GLU A 7 6.33 -35.26 -2.14
N SER A 8 5.56 -35.60 -1.10
CA SER A 8 4.12 -35.33 -1.09
C SER A 8 3.90 -33.81 -1.20
N GLU A 9 2.85 -33.35 -1.89
CA GLU A 9 2.48 -31.93 -1.93
C GLU A 9 2.41 -31.32 -0.51
N ASP A 10 2.05 -32.13 0.49
CA ASP A 10 2.01 -31.77 1.91
C ASP A 10 3.39 -31.44 2.51
N ASP A 11 4.47 -32.06 2.03
CA ASP A 11 5.84 -31.78 2.49
C ASP A 11 6.39 -30.48 1.89
N MET A 12 6.07 -30.16 0.63
CA MET A 12 6.39 -28.85 0.03
C MET A 12 5.60 -27.70 0.67
N LEU A 13 4.33 -27.92 1.00
CA LEU A 13 3.49 -26.92 1.69
C LEU A 13 4.01 -26.64 3.11
N ALA A 14 4.49 -27.66 3.82
CA ALA A 14 5.13 -27.52 5.14
C ALA A 14 6.53 -26.85 5.11
N GLU A 15 7.17 -26.76 3.94
CA GLU A 15 8.40 -26.00 3.78
C GLU A 15 8.17 -24.49 3.68
N LEU A 16 7.03 -24.06 3.11
CA LEU A 16 6.70 -22.65 2.86
C LEU A 16 5.92 -22.01 4.01
N ASN A 17 4.93 -22.70 4.57
CA ASN A 17 4.27 -22.32 5.81
C ASN A 17 4.62 -23.34 6.91
N ARG A 18 5.22 -22.87 8.00
CA ARG A 18 5.61 -23.72 9.12
C ARG A 18 4.42 -24.20 9.95
N ILE A 19 3.23 -23.67 9.69
CA ILE A 19 1.97 -24.05 10.31
C ILE A 19 1.13 -24.87 9.32
N LYS A 20 0.69 -26.05 9.77
CA LYS A 20 -0.23 -26.96 9.08
C LYS A 20 -1.67 -26.59 9.38
N ASN A 21 -2.56 -26.76 8.40
CA ASN A 21 -3.99 -26.46 8.53
C ASN A 21 -4.22 -25.02 9.06
N ALA A 22 -3.52 -24.09 8.41
CA ALA A 22 -3.46 -22.67 8.74
C ALA A 22 -4.82 -21.97 8.72
N ASP A 23 -5.72 -22.41 7.83
CA ASP A 23 -7.07 -21.87 7.63
C ASP A 23 -8.16 -22.61 8.42
N PHE A 24 -7.76 -23.54 9.29
CA PHE A 24 -8.63 -24.38 10.13
C PHE A 24 -9.68 -25.18 9.34
N SER A 25 -9.47 -25.39 8.03
CA SER A 25 -10.45 -26.05 7.15
C SER A 25 -10.50 -27.57 7.33
N GLU A 26 -9.42 -28.18 7.83
CA GLU A 26 -9.35 -29.62 8.10
C GLU A 26 -9.74 -29.98 9.53
N GLY A 27 -10.77 -30.83 9.67
CA GLY A 27 -11.19 -31.42 10.95
C GLY A 27 -12.43 -30.75 11.54
N GLN A 28 -13.61 -31.21 11.13
CA GLN A 28 -14.92 -30.66 11.54
C GLN A 28 -15.21 -30.68 13.06
N LYS A 29 -14.45 -31.45 13.85
CA LYS A 29 -14.59 -31.54 15.32
C LYS A 29 -13.37 -31.10 16.10
N LYS A 30 -12.22 -30.91 15.43
CA LYS A 30 -10.94 -30.47 15.99
C LYS A 30 -10.01 -30.13 14.83
N PRO A 31 -9.48 -28.90 14.76
CA PRO A 31 -8.50 -28.54 13.74
C PRO A 31 -7.30 -29.48 13.78
N ARG A 32 -7.06 -30.19 12.67
CA ARG A 32 -5.97 -31.17 12.56
C ARG A 32 -4.63 -30.47 12.77
N GLY A 33 -3.75 -31.06 13.57
CA GLY A 33 -2.40 -30.53 13.84
C GLY A 33 -2.33 -29.47 14.95
N TRP A 34 -3.46 -28.98 15.45
CA TRP A 34 -3.52 -27.99 16.52
C TRP A 34 -3.89 -28.61 17.88
N THR A 35 -3.37 -28.01 18.95
CA THR A 35 -3.67 -28.40 20.34
C THR A 35 -4.39 -27.26 21.05
N TRP A 36 -5.53 -27.55 21.67
CA TRP A 36 -6.28 -26.58 22.46
C TRP A 36 -5.81 -26.65 23.91
N THR A 37 -5.55 -25.48 24.50
CA THR A 37 -5.27 -25.32 25.93
C THR A 37 -6.16 -24.20 26.46
N SER A 38 -7.02 -24.48 27.43
CA SER A 38 -7.80 -23.45 28.14
C SER A 38 -7.39 -23.33 29.60
N ALA A 39 -7.47 -22.11 30.11
CA ALA A 39 -7.45 -21.78 31.52
C ALA A 39 -8.88 -21.37 31.90
N GLY A 40 -9.70 -22.36 32.27
CA GLY A 40 -11.12 -22.19 32.60
C GLY A 40 -12.07 -22.93 31.64
N ASP A 41 -13.33 -23.05 32.07
CA ASP A 41 -14.41 -23.70 31.32
C ASP A 41 -15.22 -22.70 30.47
N ASP A 42 -14.90 -21.40 30.53
CA ASP A 42 -15.71 -20.32 29.97
C ASP A 42 -15.32 -19.87 28.56
N VAL A 43 -14.35 -20.56 27.94
CA VAL A 43 -13.93 -20.33 26.54
C VAL A 43 -14.33 -21.52 25.70
N ASP A 44 -15.33 -21.34 24.85
CA ASP A 44 -15.74 -22.32 23.86
C ASP A 44 -15.18 -21.95 22.49
N TRP A 45 -15.11 -22.93 21.59
CA TRP A 45 -14.69 -22.72 20.23
C TRP A 45 -15.49 -23.57 19.26
N ARG A 46 -15.70 -23.05 18.05
CA ARG A 46 -16.40 -23.77 16.98
C ARG A 46 -15.77 -23.52 15.61
N PRO A 47 -15.72 -24.53 14.73
CA PRO A 47 -15.29 -24.32 13.36
C PRO A 47 -16.30 -23.45 12.62
N MET A 48 -15.80 -22.50 11.83
CA MET A 48 -16.63 -21.68 10.96
C MET A 48 -16.83 -22.39 9.61
N PRO A 49 -18.07 -22.70 9.21
CA PRO A 49 -18.32 -23.30 7.90
C PRO A 49 -17.99 -22.29 6.79
N LYS A 50 -17.43 -22.79 5.66
CA LYS A 50 -17.26 -21.98 4.45
C LYS A 50 -18.63 -21.43 4.04
N SER A 51 -18.76 -20.10 3.96
CA SER A 51 -20.03 -19.50 3.56
C SER A 51 -20.31 -19.76 2.07
N ASN A 52 -21.59 -19.79 1.68
CA ASN A 52 -22.02 -19.93 0.28
C ASN A 52 -21.56 -18.77 -0.64
N ASN A 53 -21.05 -17.67 -0.07
CA ASN A 53 -20.54 -16.50 -0.78
C ASN A 53 -18.99 -16.46 -0.86
N GLY A 54 -18.30 -17.53 -0.44
CA GLY A 54 -16.83 -17.59 -0.50
C GLY A 54 -16.10 -16.88 0.64
N HIS A 55 -16.78 -16.46 1.73
CA HIS A 55 -16.09 -16.01 2.95
C HIS A 55 -15.22 -17.12 3.56
N LEU A 56 -14.11 -16.68 4.16
CA LEU A 56 -13.02 -17.48 4.73
C LEU A 56 -13.55 -18.57 5.67
N SER A 57 -13.01 -19.79 5.56
CA SER A 57 -13.09 -20.77 6.65
C SER A 57 -12.25 -20.30 7.83
N GLY A 58 -12.51 -20.86 9.00
CA GLY A 58 -11.75 -20.48 10.18
C GLY A 58 -12.31 -21.09 11.44
N MET A 59 -12.04 -20.42 12.53
CA MET A 59 -12.40 -20.84 13.87
C MET A 59 -12.92 -19.65 14.65
N GLU A 60 -14.03 -19.86 15.32
CA GLU A 60 -14.61 -18.88 16.22
C GLU A 60 -14.34 -19.29 17.67
N LEU A 61 -13.91 -18.34 18.49
CA LEU A 61 -13.71 -18.44 19.92
C LEU A 61 -14.74 -17.54 20.58
N GLU A 62 -15.43 -18.04 21.60
CA GLU A 62 -16.38 -17.29 22.40
C GLU A 62 -16.00 -17.45 23.86
N CYS A 63 -15.79 -16.34 24.56
CA CYS A 63 -15.48 -16.33 25.98
C CYS A 63 -16.56 -15.57 26.74
N THR A 64 -17.03 -16.12 27.86
CA THR A 64 -18.05 -15.48 28.70
C THR A 64 -17.50 -14.87 29.99
N ASP A 65 -16.21 -15.09 30.31
CA ASP A 65 -15.55 -14.57 31.51
C ASP A 65 -14.26 -13.82 31.16
N THR A 66 -14.11 -12.59 31.64
CA THR A 66 -12.89 -11.76 31.48
C THR A 66 -11.67 -12.32 32.21
N ARG A 67 -11.80 -13.36 33.04
CA ARG A 67 -10.67 -14.01 33.73
C ARG A 67 -10.17 -15.27 33.03
N SER A 68 -10.97 -15.82 32.14
CA SER A 68 -10.68 -17.06 31.44
C SER A 68 -9.88 -16.80 30.15
N GLY A 69 -9.29 -17.85 29.60
CA GLY A 69 -8.51 -17.78 28.37
C GLY A 69 -8.35 -19.13 27.70
N GLY A 70 -8.07 -19.12 26.41
CA GLY A 70 -7.92 -20.35 25.63
C GLY A 70 -7.15 -20.11 24.35
N PHE A 71 -6.20 -21.00 24.07
CA PHE A 71 -5.27 -20.91 22.97
C PHE A 71 -5.25 -22.19 22.15
N TRP A 72 -5.21 -21.99 20.83
CA TRP A 72 -4.76 -23.01 19.90
C TRP A 72 -3.28 -22.88 19.68
N SER A 73 -2.57 -23.99 19.78
CA SER A 73 -1.13 -24.02 19.59
C SER A 73 -0.65 -25.07 18.61
N GLN A 74 0.45 -24.74 17.93
CA GLN A 74 1.16 -25.65 17.04
C GLN A 74 2.68 -25.37 17.09
N LYS A 75 3.46 -26.44 17.27
CA LYS A 75 4.93 -26.37 17.28
C LYS A 75 5.49 -26.52 15.87
N PHE A 76 6.51 -25.73 15.56
CA PHE A 76 7.29 -25.85 14.33
C PHE A 76 8.80 -25.74 14.61
N ARG A 77 9.61 -26.34 13.72
CA ARG A 77 11.07 -26.30 13.81
C ARG A 77 11.61 -25.02 13.17
N CYS A 78 12.64 -24.45 13.78
CA CYS A 78 13.30 -23.26 13.25
C CYS A 78 14.69 -23.59 12.66
N LYS A 79 15.01 -23.00 11.52
CA LYS A 79 16.39 -22.88 11.01
C LYS A 79 17.16 -21.82 11.80
N LYS A 80 18.46 -22.04 12.01
CA LYS A 80 19.37 -21.13 12.73
C LYS A 80 19.39 -19.75 12.04
N GLU A 81 19.26 -18.68 12.83
CA GLU A 81 19.32 -17.28 12.38
C GLU A 81 18.32 -16.90 11.27
N GLN A 82 17.32 -17.74 11.04
CA GLN A 82 16.27 -17.50 10.05
C GLN A 82 15.27 -16.49 10.59
N PHE A 83 14.90 -15.51 9.77
CA PHE A 83 13.76 -14.66 10.04
C PHE A 83 12.46 -15.34 9.59
N TYR A 84 11.37 -15.05 10.28
CA TYR A 84 10.04 -15.52 9.97
C TYR A 84 9.07 -14.35 9.97
N ARG A 85 8.17 -14.31 8.99
CA ARG A 85 6.96 -13.49 8.99
C ARG A 85 5.83 -14.32 9.59
N VAL A 86 5.22 -13.81 10.65
CA VAL A 86 4.06 -14.43 11.31
C VAL A 86 2.83 -13.60 11.00
N GLU A 87 1.80 -14.22 10.45
CA GLU A 87 0.56 -13.54 10.06
C GLU A 87 -0.64 -14.25 10.66
N ALA A 88 -1.67 -13.49 11.04
CA ALA A 88 -2.97 -14.04 11.39
C ALA A 88 -4.09 -13.14 10.85
N VAL A 89 -4.98 -13.69 10.03
CA VAL A 89 -6.19 -12.99 9.59
C VAL A 89 -7.28 -13.24 10.60
N VAL A 90 -7.75 -12.19 11.27
CA VAL A 90 -8.58 -12.29 12.46
C VAL A 90 -9.72 -11.28 12.47
N SER A 91 -10.73 -11.52 13.29
CA SER A 91 -11.75 -10.53 13.64
C SER A 91 -12.09 -10.72 15.10
N CYS A 92 -12.24 -9.67 15.89
CA CYS A 92 -12.65 -9.80 17.28
C CYS A 92 -13.52 -8.63 17.71
N ASP A 93 -14.40 -8.91 18.66
CA ASP A 93 -15.15 -7.93 19.43
C ASP A 93 -15.19 -8.44 20.86
N CYS A 94 -14.19 -8.02 21.63
CA CYS A 94 -13.90 -8.52 22.97
C CYS A 94 -13.91 -7.36 23.96
N ALA A 95 -14.58 -7.54 25.09
CA ALA A 95 -14.51 -6.66 26.25
C ALA A 95 -13.52 -7.23 27.29
N ARG A 96 -12.87 -6.35 28.05
CA ARG A 96 -11.83 -6.71 29.03
C ARG A 96 -11.93 -5.87 30.30
N ASP A 97 -11.44 -6.44 31.40
CA ASP A 97 -11.31 -5.73 32.68
C ASP A 97 -9.91 -5.16 32.93
N ASP A 98 -8.91 -5.62 32.17
CA ASP A 98 -7.51 -5.19 32.28
C ASP A 98 -6.88 -4.86 30.91
N ASP A 99 -5.71 -4.21 30.91
CA ASP A 99 -5.06 -3.79 29.68
C ASP A 99 -4.41 -4.93 28.86
N PHE A 100 -4.42 -6.15 29.39
CA PHE A 100 -3.77 -7.32 28.80
C PHE A 100 -4.75 -8.33 28.20
N GLY A 101 -6.05 -8.02 28.26
CA GLY A 101 -7.14 -8.81 27.71
C GLY A 101 -7.41 -8.59 26.22
N GLY A 102 -7.67 -9.68 25.49
CA GLY A 102 -8.08 -9.69 24.07
C GLY A 102 -7.68 -10.97 23.31
N LEU A 103 -7.78 -10.93 21.99
CA LEU A 103 -7.21 -11.93 21.08
C LEU A 103 -5.70 -11.72 20.94
N VAL A 104 -4.92 -12.74 21.26
CA VAL A 104 -3.46 -12.70 21.33
C VAL A 104 -2.86 -13.71 20.37
N VAL A 105 -1.80 -13.30 19.67
CA VAL A 105 -0.87 -14.18 18.97
C VAL A 105 0.44 -14.16 19.74
N GLN A 106 1.00 -15.31 20.08
CA GLN A 106 2.29 -15.41 20.75
C GLN A 106 3.14 -16.57 20.23
N LEU A 107 4.46 -16.39 20.30
CA LEU A 107 5.47 -17.37 19.95
C LEU A 107 6.21 -17.75 21.23
N LEU A 108 6.29 -19.04 21.51
CA LEU A 108 7.05 -19.59 22.63
C LEU A 108 8.28 -20.31 22.07
N PRO A 109 9.46 -19.67 22.08
CA PRO A 109 10.67 -20.33 21.60
C PRO A 109 11.17 -21.37 22.61
N TYR A 110 11.78 -22.43 22.09
CA TYR A 110 12.41 -23.49 22.87
C TYR A 110 13.85 -23.71 22.37
N ASP A 111 14.76 -23.89 23.32
CA ASP A 111 16.14 -24.26 23.02
C ASP A 111 16.27 -25.73 22.57
N ARG A 112 17.51 -26.17 22.30
CA ARG A 112 17.81 -27.55 21.87
C ARG A 112 17.48 -28.61 22.91
N ASP A 113 17.44 -28.25 24.18
CA ASP A 113 17.09 -29.14 25.29
C ASP A 113 15.56 -29.15 25.55
N GLY A 114 14.80 -28.37 24.78
CA GLY A 114 13.36 -28.24 24.90
C GLY A 114 12.92 -27.34 26.06
N LYS A 115 13.82 -26.54 26.63
CA LYS A 115 13.50 -25.57 27.67
C LYS A 115 12.88 -24.32 27.04
N PRO A 116 11.78 -23.79 27.61
CA PRO A 116 11.16 -22.56 27.11
C PRO A 116 12.08 -21.36 27.31
N LEU A 117 12.12 -20.49 26.30
CA LEU A 117 12.81 -19.20 26.28
C LEU A 117 11.79 -18.06 26.46
N LYS A 118 12.25 -16.79 26.45
CA LYS A 118 11.38 -15.61 26.61
C LYS A 118 10.26 -15.63 25.55
N PRO A 119 8.98 -15.64 25.95
CA PRO A 119 7.86 -15.54 25.03
C PRO A 119 7.87 -14.23 24.26
N PHE A 120 7.39 -14.30 23.03
CA PHE A 120 7.16 -13.14 22.18
C PHE A 120 5.66 -13.05 21.92
N ALA A 121 4.98 -12.08 22.51
CA ALA A 121 3.54 -11.92 22.40
C ALA A 121 3.20 -10.62 21.69
N PHE A 122 2.22 -10.69 20.80
CA PHE A 122 1.64 -9.53 20.14
C PHE A 122 0.70 -8.86 21.15
N GLU A 123 0.51 -7.55 21.02
CA GLU A 123 -0.49 -6.87 21.85
C GLU A 123 -1.90 -7.46 21.62
N PRO A 124 -2.69 -7.66 22.69
CA PRO A 124 -4.05 -8.16 22.57
C PRO A 124 -4.95 -7.28 21.70
N LEU A 125 -5.63 -7.89 20.73
CA LEU A 125 -6.69 -7.25 19.97
C LEU A 125 -8.02 -7.33 20.73
N GLN A 126 -8.65 -6.17 20.95
CA GLN A 126 -10.00 -6.11 21.50
C GLN A 126 -11.04 -6.06 20.39
N GLN A 127 -10.81 -5.17 19.43
CA GLN A 127 -11.68 -4.97 18.29
C GLN A 127 -10.88 -5.04 17.00
N ALA A 128 -11.33 -5.89 16.08
CA ALA A 128 -10.76 -6.07 14.77
C ALA A 128 -11.82 -6.64 13.82
N HIS A 129 -11.83 -6.21 12.57
CA HIS A 129 -12.73 -6.74 11.55
C HIS A 129 -11.89 -7.14 10.33
N GLU A 130 -11.80 -8.45 10.07
CA GLU A 130 -10.97 -9.04 8.99
C GLU A 130 -9.55 -8.44 8.90
N TYR A 131 -8.92 -8.26 10.05
CA TYR A 131 -7.62 -7.65 10.22
C TYR A 131 -6.50 -8.68 10.02
N THR A 132 -5.42 -8.31 9.34
CA THR A 132 -4.22 -9.14 9.29
C THR A 132 -3.22 -8.66 10.33
N LEU A 133 -3.10 -9.41 11.43
CA LEU A 133 -1.95 -9.29 12.32
C LEU A 133 -0.72 -9.75 11.56
N ARG A 134 0.35 -8.94 11.57
CA ARG A 134 1.64 -9.31 11.00
C ARG A 134 2.73 -8.95 12.00
N GLY A 135 3.67 -9.88 12.22
CA GLY A 135 4.87 -9.66 13.01
C GLY A 135 6.05 -10.42 12.44
N TYR A 136 7.25 -10.07 12.90
CA TYR A 136 8.49 -10.69 12.43
C TYR A 136 9.26 -11.27 13.61
N PHE A 137 9.81 -12.46 13.43
CA PHE A 137 10.53 -13.21 14.46
C PHE A 137 11.86 -13.71 13.89
N LYS A 138 12.98 -13.41 14.55
CA LYS A 138 14.28 -14.01 14.21
C LYS A 138 14.55 -15.16 15.17
N ALA A 139 14.79 -16.35 14.65
CA ALA A 139 15.25 -17.46 15.47
C ALA A 139 16.71 -17.22 15.89
N GLU A 140 16.96 -17.13 17.20
CA GLU A 140 18.30 -16.91 17.75
C GLU A 140 19.19 -18.16 17.66
N GLU A 141 20.49 -17.95 17.84
CA GLU A 141 21.44 -19.05 17.96
C GLU A 141 21.14 -19.88 19.22
N GLY A 142 20.78 -21.16 19.00
CA GLY A 142 20.43 -22.09 20.08
C GLY A 142 18.95 -22.46 20.13
N MET A 143 18.08 -21.72 19.44
CA MET A 143 16.67 -22.09 19.28
C MET A 143 16.51 -23.32 18.37
N ALA A 144 15.70 -24.28 18.78
CA ALA A 144 15.42 -25.50 18.02
C ALA A 144 13.99 -25.54 17.46
N SER A 145 13.03 -25.02 18.23
CA SER A 145 11.63 -24.99 17.84
C SER A 145 10.90 -23.81 18.46
N VAL A 146 9.74 -23.48 17.90
CA VAL A 146 8.85 -22.44 18.39
C VAL A 146 7.43 -22.99 18.41
N GLU A 147 6.69 -22.70 19.46
CA GLU A 147 5.25 -22.94 19.53
C GLU A 147 4.52 -21.65 19.23
N MET A 148 3.76 -21.63 18.15
CA MET A 148 2.82 -20.55 17.90
C MET A 148 1.54 -20.82 18.68
N GLN A 149 1.04 -19.81 19.38
CA GLN A 149 -0.25 -19.84 20.07
C GLN A 149 -1.10 -18.66 19.60
N ILE A 150 -2.38 -18.92 19.36
CA ILE A 150 -3.37 -17.89 19.03
C ILE A 150 -4.68 -18.16 19.78
N GLY A 151 -5.24 -17.15 20.42
CA GLY A 151 -6.37 -17.36 21.31
C GLY A 151 -6.82 -16.14 22.11
N LEU A 152 -7.85 -16.32 22.93
CA LEU A 152 -8.35 -15.29 23.83
C LEU A 152 -7.61 -15.36 25.17
N ARG A 153 -7.28 -14.19 25.72
CA ARG A 153 -6.68 -14.04 27.05
C ARG A 153 -7.44 -12.96 27.80
N HIS A 154 -7.87 -13.23 29.03
CA HIS A 154 -8.47 -12.26 29.96
C HIS A 154 -9.53 -11.35 29.31
N ALA A 155 -10.39 -11.90 28.46
CA ALA A 155 -11.38 -11.14 27.72
C ALA A 155 -12.63 -11.96 27.46
N GLN A 156 -13.78 -11.28 27.54
CA GLN A 156 -15.09 -11.82 27.17
C GLN A 156 -15.46 -11.33 25.76
N GLY A 157 -16.30 -12.08 25.05
CA GLY A 157 -16.74 -11.75 23.71
C GLY A 157 -16.27 -12.75 22.66
N LEU A 158 -16.21 -12.29 21.41
CA LEU A 158 -16.08 -13.17 20.26
C LEU A 158 -14.81 -12.84 19.47
N ALA A 159 -14.04 -13.86 19.13
CA ALA A 159 -12.93 -13.78 18.19
C ALA A 159 -13.06 -14.81 17.08
N ARG A 160 -12.61 -14.46 15.89
CA ARG A 160 -12.57 -15.29 14.68
C ARG A 160 -11.16 -15.28 14.17
N ILE A 161 -10.64 -16.46 13.89
CA ILE A 161 -9.33 -16.69 13.30
C ILE A 161 -9.58 -17.38 11.97
N HIS A 162 -9.29 -16.66 10.89
CA HIS A 162 -9.53 -17.13 9.53
C HIS A 162 -8.32 -17.86 8.96
N ASP A 163 -7.12 -17.34 9.22
CA ASP A 163 -5.88 -17.90 8.68
C ASP A 163 -4.69 -17.55 9.57
N VAL A 164 -3.69 -18.43 9.64
CA VAL A 164 -2.49 -18.27 10.45
C VAL A 164 -1.25 -18.79 9.72
N ARG A 165 -0.24 -17.94 9.56
CA ARG A 165 0.94 -18.25 8.75
C ARG A 165 2.23 -17.98 9.51
N VAL A 166 3.21 -18.85 9.31
CA VAL A 166 4.60 -18.63 9.74
C VAL A 166 5.52 -18.96 8.57
N ILE A 167 6.07 -17.91 7.95
CA ILE A 167 6.76 -17.99 6.66
C ILE A 167 8.23 -17.65 6.88
N PRO A 168 9.20 -18.51 6.51
CA PRO A 168 10.62 -18.18 6.58
C PRO A 168 10.97 -17.08 5.55
N ILE A 169 11.65 -16.02 5.97
CA ILE A 169 12.10 -14.91 5.13
C ILE A 169 13.60 -14.65 5.33
N ILE A 170 14.30 -14.14 4.32
CA ILE A 170 15.76 -13.95 4.36
C ILE A 170 16.18 -12.88 5.39
N GLU A 171 15.39 -11.80 5.51
CA GLU A 171 15.48 -10.71 6.49
C GLU A 171 14.14 -9.92 6.41
N PRO A 172 13.65 -9.23 7.46
CA PRO A 172 12.55 -8.27 7.35
C PRO A 172 12.94 -7.17 6.36
N GLU A 173 12.56 -7.43 5.11
CA GLU A 173 12.32 -6.55 3.96
C GLU A 173 13.29 -5.39 3.67
N SER A 174 14.55 -5.44 4.10
CA SER A 174 15.60 -4.56 3.57
C SER A 174 15.87 -4.81 2.06
N ARG A 175 15.60 -6.03 1.57
CA ARG A 175 15.87 -6.47 0.18
C ARG A 175 14.65 -6.68 -0.71
N SER A 176 13.46 -6.81 -0.14
CA SER A 176 12.18 -6.72 -0.87
C SER A 176 11.67 -5.28 -0.96
N HIS A 177 12.34 -4.33 -0.29
CA HIS A 177 12.13 -2.90 -0.51
C HIS A 177 12.50 -2.55 -1.96
N PRO A 178 11.59 -1.97 -2.76
CA PRO A 178 11.87 -1.54 -4.14
C PRO A 178 12.74 -0.27 -4.20
N ALA A 179 13.64 -0.09 -3.23
CA ALA A 179 14.66 0.96 -3.22
C ALA A 179 16.00 0.55 -3.86
N ALA A 180 16.03 -0.53 -4.64
CA ALA A 180 17.32 -1.00 -5.12
C ALA A 180 17.96 -0.11 -6.19
N ILE A 181 17.24 0.49 -7.16
CA ILE A 181 17.86 1.30 -8.22
C ILE A 181 16.87 2.35 -8.77
N PRO A 182 17.22 3.65 -8.90
CA PRO A 182 16.39 4.64 -9.58
C PRO A 182 16.06 4.20 -11.02
N PRO A 183 14.86 4.53 -11.54
CA PRO A 183 14.59 4.31 -12.95
C PRO A 183 15.60 5.13 -13.78
N PRO A 184 16.23 4.55 -14.82
CA PRO A 184 16.99 5.36 -15.77
C PRO A 184 16.14 6.51 -16.31
N PRO A 185 16.75 7.70 -16.55
CA PRO A 185 16.06 8.84 -17.11
C PRO A 185 15.37 8.48 -18.44
N PHE A 186 14.29 9.20 -18.77
CA PHE A 186 13.52 9.00 -19.99
C PHE A 186 14.42 8.93 -21.22
N ALA A 187 14.62 7.72 -21.75
CA ALA A 187 15.22 7.55 -23.07
C ALA A 187 14.16 7.64 -24.18
N HIS A 188 12.86 7.48 -23.85
CA HIS A 188 11.80 7.27 -24.85
C HIS A 188 10.46 7.92 -24.46
N GLN A 189 9.72 8.42 -25.46
CA GLN A 189 8.39 9.02 -25.29
C GLN A 189 7.34 7.97 -24.86
N PRO A 190 6.35 8.34 -24.02
CA PRO A 190 5.25 7.45 -23.63
C PRO A 190 4.37 7.06 -24.83
N PRO A 191 3.65 5.92 -24.76
CA PRO A 191 2.68 5.52 -25.77
C PRO A 191 1.61 6.60 -25.96
N LYS A 192 1.07 6.70 -27.17
CA LYS A 192 -0.11 7.52 -27.42
C LYS A 192 -1.27 6.99 -26.58
N ALA A 193 -1.90 7.87 -25.79
CA ALA A 193 -3.02 7.49 -24.95
C ALA A 193 -4.16 6.92 -25.79
N ALA A 194 -4.58 5.69 -25.46
CA ALA A 194 -5.73 5.06 -26.10
C ALA A 194 -6.99 5.88 -25.81
N ARG A 195 -7.86 6.02 -26.82
CA ARG A 195 -9.19 6.64 -26.65
C ARG A 195 -10.31 5.62 -26.79
N SER A 196 -10.02 4.51 -27.47
CA SER A 196 -10.93 3.39 -27.72
C SER A 196 -10.21 2.06 -27.49
N VAL A 197 -10.93 1.10 -26.91
CA VAL A 197 -10.41 -0.24 -26.58
C VAL A 197 -11.31 -1.33 -27.18
N SER A 198 -10.68 -2.31 -27.82
CA SER A 198 -11.36 -3.50 -28.34
C SER A 198 -10.79 -4.76 -27.69
N ILE A 199 -11.66 -5.57 -27.09
CA ILE A 199 -11.30 -6.75 -26.32
C ILE A 199 -11.80 -7.98 -27.07
N ILE A 200 -10.88 -8.87 -27.44
CA ILE A 200 -11.16 -10.10 -28.19
C ILE A 200 -10.96 -11.26 -27.22
N THR A 201 -12.06 -11.88 -26.79
CA THR A 201 -12.02 -12.90 -25.73
C THR A 201 -13.19 -13.86 -25.84
N SER A 202 -13.02 -15.09 -25.35
CA SER A 202 -14.09 -16.10 -25.32
C SER A 202 -15.22 -15.75 -24.34
N LYS A 203 -14.94 -14.92 -23.32
CA LYS A 203 -15.87 -14.47 -22.28
C LYS A 203 -16.08 -12.96 -22.37
N THR A 204 -17.12 -12.50 -23.05
CA THR A 204 -17.36 -11.06 -23.29
C THR A 204 -17.87 -10.29 -22.07
N ASP A 205 -18.21 -11.00 -21.01
CA ASP A 205 -18.72 -10.53 -19.71
C ASP A 205 -17.65 -10.44 -18.62
N ARG A 206 -16.37 -10.55 -18.98
CA ARG A 206 -15.23 -10.45 -18.05
C ARG A 206 -15.24 -9.15 -17.23
N PRO A 207 -14.81 -9.17 -15.95
CA PRO A 207 -14.73 -7.98 -15.10
C PRO A 207 -13.95 -6.81 -15.74
N ILE A 208 -12.87 -7.11 -16.45
CA ILE A 208 -12.05 -6.09 -17.14
C ILE A 208 -12.83 -5.30 -18.19
N VAL A 209 -13.84 -5.90 -18.82
CA VAL A 209 -14.68 -5.24 -19.83
C VAL A 209 -15.51 -4.14 -19.17
N LYS A 210 -16.15 -4.47 -18.05
CA LYS A 210 -16.93 -3.50 -17.27
C LYS A 210 -16.03 -2.37 -16.77
N TRP A 211 -14.89 -2.72 -16.20
CA TRP A 211 -13.96 -1.74 -15.66
C TRP A 211 -13.44 -0.77 -16.73
N LEU A 212 -13.04 -1.28 -17.89
CA LEU A 212 -12.62 -0.44 -19.01
C LEU A 212 -13.79 0.42 -19.52
N ALA A 213 -15.01 -0.12 -19.58
CA ALA A 213 -16.20 0.64 -19.99
C ALA A 213 -16.54 1.78 -19.02
N ASP A 214 -16.35 1.57 -17.71
CA ASP A 214 -16.53 2.61 -16.69
C ASP A 214 -15.45 3.70 -16.84
N ARG A 215 -14.21 3.31 -17.20
CA ARG A 215 -13.08 4.25 -17.38
C ARG A 215 -13.13 5.06 -18.69
N PHE A 216 -13.32 4.39 -19.83
CA PHE A 216 -13.29 5.00 -21.16
C PHE A 216 -14.66 5.45 -21.66
N GLY A 217 -15.72 5.03 -20.99
CA GLY A 217 -17.11 5.17 -21.44
C GLY A 217 -17.57 3.97 -22.27
N LYS A 218 -18.82 3.53 -22.04
CA LYS A 218 -19.43 2.34 -22.66
C LYS A 218 -19.35 2.31 -24.18
N ASN A 219 -19.37 3.47 -24.84
CA ASN A 219 -19.32 3.58 -26.31
C ASN A 219 -17.90 3.47 -26.88
N ARG A 220 -16.87 3.51 -26.03
CA ARG A 220 -15.46 3.47 -26.43
C ARG A 220 -14.80 2.13 -26.14
N VAL A 221 -15.53 1.20 -25.52
CA VAL A 221 -15.07 -0.15 -25.22
C VAL A 221 -15.99 -1.15 -25.90
N SER A 222 -15.40 -2.12 -26.60
CA SER A 222 -16.16 -3.19 -27.23
C SER A 222 -15.54 -4.55 -26.95
N ALA A 223 -16.36 -5.57 -26.69
CA ALA A 223 -15.92 -6.93 -26.46
C ALA A 223 -16.47 -7.87 -27.55
N HIS A 224 -15.59 -8.67 -28.14
CA HIS A 224 -15.91 -9.54 -29.27
C HIS A 224 -15.44 -10.96 -29.00
N SER A 225 -16.29 -11.95 -29.30
CA SER A 225 -15.86 -13.34 -29.35
C SER A 225 -14.93 -13.56 -30.56
N PRO A 226 -13.87 -14.40 -30.45
CA PRO A 226 -13.00 -14.75 -31.58
C PRO A 226 -13.75 -15.16 -32.85
N SER A 227 -14.84 -15.93 -32.71
CA SER A 227 -15.66 -16.41 -33.83
C SER A 227 -16.51 -15.32 -34.49
N LYS A 228 -16.73 -14.19 -33.81
CA LYS A 228 -17.55 -13.06 -34.27
C LYS A 228 -16.72 -11.81 -34.55
N LEU A 229 -15.39 -11.95 -34.69
CA LEU A 229 -14.47 -10.84 -34.83
C LEU A 229 -14.69 -10.08 -36.16
N LYS A 230 -15.26 -8.87 -36.07
CA LYS A 230 -15.40 -7.95 -37.21
C LYS A 230 -14.09 -7.19 -37.47
N PRO A 231 -13.73 -6.86 -38.73
CA PRO A 231 -12.50 -6.11 -39.03
C PRO A 231 -12.40 -4.77 -38.30
N GLN A 232 -13.53 -4.08 -38.13
CA GLN A 232 -13.61 -2.79 -37.43
C GLN A 232 -13.19 -2.88 -35.97
N ALA A 233 -13.34 -4.05 -35.33
CA ALA A 233 -12.87 -4.27 -33.97
C ALA A 233 -11.35 -4.16 -33.84
N LEU A 234 -10.59 -4.33 -34.93
CA LEU A 234 -9.14 -4.17 -34.93
C LEU A 234 -8.70 -2.71 -35.15
N GLN A 235 -9.64 -1.81 -35.45
CA GLN A 235 -9.36 -0.39 -35.71
C GLN A 235 -9.22 0.48 -34.45
N ALA A 236 -9.49 -0.06 -33.26
CA ALA A 236 -9.34 0.67 -31.99
C ALA A 236 -7.90 1.11 -31.71
N ASP A 237 -7.72 2.12 -30.86
CA ASP A 237 -6.40 2.63 -30.45
C ASP A 237 -5.64 1.62 -29.60
N ALA A 238 -6.38 0.82 -28.81
CA ALA A 238 -5.86 -0.34 -28.09
C ALA A 238 -6.67 -1.60 -28.43
N VAL A 239 -5.97 -2.69 -28.76
CA VAL A 239 -6.57 -4.00 -29.03
C VAL A 239 -6.05 -5.02 -28.02
N MET A 240 -6.94 -5.65 -27.28
CA MET A 240 -6.63 -6.71 -26.33
C MET A 240 -7.04 -8.07 -26.91
N ILE A 241 -6.11 -9.01 -27.05
CA ILE A 241 -6.36 -10.37 -27.53
C ILE A 241 -6.16 -11.34 -26.35
N LEU A 242 -7.26 -11.70 -25.71
CA LEU A 242 -7.31 -12.48 -24.47
C LEU A 242 -7.91 -13.87 -24.75
N THR A 243 -7.25 -14.63 -25.63
CA THR A 243 -7.63 -16.00 -26.00
C THR A 243 -6.40 -16.88 -26.10
N ASP A 244 -6.57 -18.18 -25.89
CA ASP A 244 -5.56 -19.23 -26.04
C ASP A 244 -5.40 -19.74 -27.48
N LYS A 245 -6.23 -19.28 -28.41
CA LYS A 245 -6.25 -19.75 -29.81
C LYS A 245 -5.77 -18.68 -30.77
N SER A 246 -5.09 -19.09 -31.84
CA SER A 246 -4.75 -18.16 -32.92
C SER A 246 -6.02 -17.63 -33.58
N LEU A 247 -5.97 -16.36 -34.00
CA LEU A 247 -7.08 -15.73 -34.72
C LEU A 247 -6.80 -15.82 -36.21
N ALA A 248 -7.81 -16.13 -37.02
CA ALA A 248 -7.66 -16.17 -38.48
C ALA A 248 -7.10 -14.86 -39.06
N LYS A 249 -7.43 -13.72 -38.45
CA LYS A 249 -6.94 -12.38 -38.85
C LYS A 249 -5.57 -12.02 -38.27
N VAL A 250 -5.13 -12.69 -37.21
CA VAL A 250 -3.82 -12.48 -36.56
C VAL A 250 -3.17 -13.86 -36.30
N PRO A 251 -2.81 -14.62 -37.36
CA PRO A 251 -2.39 -16.01 -37.20
C PRO A 251 -0.91 -16.15 -36.83
N SER A 252 -0.14 -15.07 -36.80
CA SER A 252 1.32 -15.11 -36.67
C SER A 252 1.89 -13.84 -36.04
N ILE A 253 3.15 -13.91 -35.59
CA ILE A 253 3.93 -12.74 -35.11
C ILE A 253 4.02 -11.64 -36.17
N LYS A 254 4.14 -11.99 -37.46
CA LYS A 254 4.17 -10.99 -38.54
C LYS A 254 2.86 -10.20 -38.62
N ALA A 255 1.72 -10.89 -38.51
CA ALA A 255 0.42 -10.25 -38.50
C ALA A 255 0.20 -9.40 -37.22
N LEU A 256 0.70 -9.87 -36.08
CA LEU A 256 0.66 -9.11 -34.83
C LEU A 256 1.48 -7.82 -34.92
N ASN A 257 2.67 -7.88 -35.52
CA ASN A 257 3.50 -6.69 -35.76
C ASN A 257 2.82 -5.68 -36.67
N ALA A 258 2.16 -6.14 -37.74
CA ALA A 258 1.41 -5.26 -38.64
C ALA A 258 0.23 -4.60 -37.92
N LEU A 259 -0.47 -5.35 -37.05
CA LEU A 259 -1.54 -4.79 -36.25
C LEU A 259 -1.03 -3.72 -35.27
N ALA A 260 0.14 -3.92 -34.67
CA ALA A 260 0.70 -3.01 -33.67
C ALA A 260 1.51 -1.85 -34.25
N GLU A 261 1.56 -1.67 -35.57
CA GLU A 261 2.41 -0.67 -36.22
C GLU A 261 2.13 0.77 -35.72
N ASP A 262 0.86 1.10 -35.50
CA ASP A 262 0.37 2.43 -35.16
C ASP A 262 -0.49 2.47 -33.88
N ARG A 263 -0.57 1.36 -33.15
CA ARG A 263 -1.49 1.18 -32.02
C ARG A 263 -0.96 0.24 -30.95
N ILE A 264 -1.62 0.21 -29.80
CA ILE A 264 -1.22 -0.65 -28.67
C ILE A 264 -1.95 -1.99 -28.80
N VAL A 265 -1.21 -3.09 -28.80
CA VAL A 265 -1.77 -4.44 -28.84
C VAL A 265 -1.33 -5.21 -27.60
N ILE A 266 -2.30 -5.57 -26.77
CA ILE A 266 -2.07 -6.34 -25.55
C ILE A 266 -2.52 -7.75 -25.81
N VAL A 267 -1.67 -8.74 -25.58
CA VAL A 267 -2.01 -10.15 -25.84
C VAL A 267 -1.71 -10.99 -24.61
N SER A 268 -2.56 -11.98 -24.36
CA SER A 268 -2.27 -12.98 -23.32
C SER A 268 -1.02 -13.77 -23.67
N THR A 269 -0.33 -14.29 -22.66
CA THR A 269 0.84 -15.14 -22.86
C THR A 269 0.48 -16.42 -23.63
N GLN A 270 -0.74 -16.94 -23.44
CA GLN A 270 -1.27 -18.09 -24.19
C GLN A 270 -1.50 -17.78 -25.67
N PHE A 271 -2.00 -16.58 -26.00
CA PHE A 271 -2.12 -16.16 -27.40
C PHE A 271 -0.75 -16.13 -28.08
N MET A 272 0.23 -15.56 -27.37
CA MET A 272 1.61 -15.48 -27.85
C MET A 272 2.21 -16.87 -28.11
N GLU A 273 1.99 -17.82 -27.21
CA GLU A 273 2.36 -19.23 -27.40
C GLU A 273 1.72 -19.80 -28.68
N ALA A 274 0.42 -19.60 -28.88
CA ALA A 274 -0.33 -20.11 -30.04
C ALA A 274 0.16 -19.57 -31.40
N ILE A 275 0.62 -18.31 -31.48
CA ILE A 275 1.09 -17.69 -32.73
C ILE A 275 2.61 -17.75 -32.92
N SER A 276 3.36 -18.22 -31.92
CA SER A 276 4.82 -18.34 -31.97
C SER A 276 5.30 -19.51 -32.84
N GLY A 277 4.43 -20.46 -33.17
CA GLY A 277 4.79 -21.70 -33.86
C GLY A 277 5.67 -22.62 -33.01
N GLY A 278 5.45 -22.65 -31.69
CA GLY A 278 6.18 -23.52 -30.74
C GLY A 278 7.50 -22.96 -30.21
N HIS A 279 7.88 -21.75 -30.58
CA HIS A 279 9.12 -21.10 -30.10
C HIS A 279 8.97 -20.51 -28.69
N VAL A 280 7.74 -20.18 -28.29
CA VAL A 280 7.40 -19.66 -26.97
C VAL A 280 6.53 -20.69 -26.28
N LEU A 281 6.93 -21.08 -25.07
CA LEU A 281 6.19 -22.03 -24.23
C LEU A 281 5.98 -21.40 -22.85
N THR A 282 4.78 -21.56 -22.29
CA THR A 282 4.48 -21.11 -20.95
C THR A 282 4.35 -22.27 -19.97
N LYS A 283 4.59 -22.02 -18.68
CA LYS A 283 4.29 -22.92 -17.57
C LYS A 283 3.42 -22.16 -16.58
N LEU A 284 2.32 -22.78 -16.15
CA LEU A 284 1.53 -22.26 -15.05
C LEU A 284 2.20 -22.70 -13.74
N ILE A 285 2.66 -21.73 -12.95
CA ILE A 285 3.11 -21.98 -11.58
C ILE A 285 1.94 -21.68 -10.66
N LYS A 286 1.76 -22.55 -9.67
CA LYS A 286 0.77 -22.40 -8.62
C LYS A 286 1.50 -22.35 -7.30
N GLN A 287 1.08 -21.45 -6.44
CA GLN A 287 1.63 -21.27 -5.09
C GLN A 287 0.46 -21.04 -4.14
N VAL A 288 0.65 -21.44 -2.90
CA VAL A 288 -0.30 -21.22 -1.81
C VAL A 288 0.34 -20.20 -0.88
N ASP A 289 -0.47 -19.29 -0.32
CA ASP A 289 -0.16 -18.36 0.77
C ASP A 289 0.60 -17.05 0.47
N ASP A 290 1.54 -16.96 -0.48
CA ASP A 290 2.18 -15.67 -0.84
C ASP A 290 1.91 -15.32 -2.32
N PRO A 291 1.49 -14.08 -2.66
CA PRO A 291 1.30 -13.73 -4.06
C PRO A 291 2.62 -13.81 -4.80
N PHE A 292 2.55 -14.35 -6.01
CA PHE A 292 3.63 -14.16 -6.95
C PHE A 292 3.83 -12.67 -7.14
N HIS A 293 5.06 -12.21 -6.91
CA HIS A 293 5.43 -10.85 -7.23
C HIS A 293 5.97 -10.79 -8.65
N ALA A 294 5.85 -9.61 -9.24
CA ALA A 294 6.47 -9.25 -10.50
C ALA A 294 7.50 -8.17 -10.24
N ARG A 295 8.72 -8.35 -10.72
CA ARG A 295 9.74 -7.32 -10.71
C ARG A 295 9.79 -6.62 -12.07
N VAL A 296 9.78 -5.29 -12.05
CA VAL A 296 9.79 -4.46 -13.26
C VAL A 296 11.21 -4.42 -13.84
N LEU A 297 11.42 -4.99 -15.03
CA LEU A 297 12.74 -5.01 -15.68
C LEU A 297 12.90 -3.98 -16.79
N HIS A 298 11.82 -3.30 -17.14
CA HIS A 298 11.83 -2.24 -18.11
C HIS A 298 11.03 -1.09 -17.52
N SER A 299 11.69 -0.05 -17.01
CA SER A 299 11.05 1.22 -16.63
C SER A 299 11.09 2.12 -17.86
N ASN A 300 9.96 2.31 -18.54
CA ASN A 300 9.68 3.29 -19.61
C ASN A 300 8.52 2.80 -20.49
N TYR A 301 7.96 3.68 -21.31
CA TYR A 301 6.88 3.39 -22.28
C TYR A 301 5.60 2.82 -21.63
N VAL A 302 5.55 1.53 -21.31
CA VAL A 302 4.38 0.82 -20.73
C VAL A 302 4.35 0.76 -19.21
N THR A 303 5.47 1.05 -18.55
CA THR A 303 5.65 1.06 -17.08
C THR A 303 5.97 2.47 -16.59
N ALA A 304 5.49 3.51 -17.27
CA ALA A 304 5.67 4.89 -16.79
C ALA A 304 5.16 5.07 -15.34
N ALA A 305 4.26 4.18 -14.93
CA ALA A 305 3.74 4.01 -13.59
C ALA A 305 4.61 3.20 -12.61
N PHE A 306 5.86 2.86 -12.92
CA PHE A 306 6.66 2.02 -12.04
C PHE A 306 8.13 2.40 -12.12
N ALA A 307 8.84 2.29 -11.01
CA ALA A 307 10.29 2.37 -10.99
C ALA A 307 10.90 1.06 -11.52
N LEU A 308 12.17 1.13 -11.92
CA LEU A 308 12.90 -0.07 -12.30
C LEU A 308 13.10 -0.94 -11.06
N TYR A 309 12.88 -2.23 -11.21
CA TYR A 309 12.90 -3.25 -10.17
C TYR A 309 11.84 -3.11 -9.08
N ASP A 310 10.80 -2.29 -9.30
CA ASP A 310 9.59 -2.34 -8.47
C ASP A 310 9.09 -3.77 -8.41
N GLN A 311 8.92 -4.30 -7.19
CA GLN A 311 8.29 -5.60 -6.95
C GLN A 311 6.82 -5.34 -6.61
N ILE A 312 5.92 -5.78 -7.47
CA ILE A 312 4.49 -5.60 -7.30
C ILE A 312 3.80 -6.96 -7.16
N PRO A 313 2.81 -7.11 -6.27
CA PRO A 313 1.99 -8.31 -6.27
C PRO A 313 1.32 -8.47 -7.65
N PHE A 314 1.49 -9.65 -8.25
CA PHE A 314 1.07 -9.92 -9.63
C PHE A 314 0.75 -11.41 -9.82
N ALA A 315 -0.40 -11.82 -9.32
CA ALA A 315 -0.88 -13.20 -9.38
C ALA A 315 -2.37 -13.27 -9.72
N GLY A 316 -2.76 -14.27 -10.52
CA GLY A 316 -4.17 -14.63 -10.72
C GLY A 316 -4.70 -15.48 -9.57
N ARG A 317 -6.01 -15.46 -9.36
CA ARG A 317 -6.71 -16.25 -8.34
C ARG A 317 -8.04 -16.75 -8.90
N SER A 318 -8.31 -18.05 -8.82
CA SER A 318 -9.45 -18.65 -9.53
C SER A 318 -10.80 -18.56 -8.80
N ASP A 319 -10.86 -18.47 -7.47
CA ASP A 319 -12.10 -18.79 -6.74
C ASP A 319 -12.05 -18.58 -5.20
N HIS A 320 -11.55 -17.45 -4.69
CA HIS A 320 -11.29 -17.24 -3.24
C HIS A 320 -10.33 -18.29 -2.62
N SER A 321 -9.79 -19.24 -3.40
CA SER A 321 -8.76 -20.18 -2.98
C SER A 321 -7.53 -19.46 -2.45
N SER A 322 -6.83 -20.01 -1.46
CA SER A 322 -5.47 -19.59 -1.10
C SER A 322 -4.46 -19.86 -2.23
N GLN A 323 -4.84 -20.69 -3.20
CA GLN A 323 -4.05 -20.98 -4.38
C GLN A 323 -4.03 -19.79 -5.34
N MET A 324 -2.86 -19.22 -5.52
CA MET A 324 -2.53 -18.21 -6.50
C MET A 324 -1.79 -18.84 -7.67
N TYR A 325 -1.83 -18.20 -8.83
CA TYR A 325 -1.10 -18.67 -9.99
C TYR A 325 -0.46 -17.54 -10.77
N GLN A 326 0.68 -17.86 -11.40
CA GLN A 326 1.34 -16.98 -12.33
C GLN A 326 1.90 -17.80 -13.49
N ARG A 327 1.70 -17.30 -14.70
CA ARG A 327 2.16 -17.95 -15.91
C ARG A 327 3.52 -17.39 -16.29
N GLN A 328 4.49 -18.28 -16.47
CA GLN A 328 5.88 -17.93 -16.73
C GLN A 328 6.33 -18.48 -18.08
N PHE A 329 7.12 -17.70 -18.83
CA PHE A 329 7.78 -18.18 -20.03
C PHE A 329 8.93 -19.14 -19.67
N ARG A 330 9.01 -20.27 -20.39
CA ARG A 330 10.15 -21.18 -20.26
C ARG A 330 11.39 -20.54 -20.88
N GLN A 331 12.32 -20.12 -20.04
CA GLN A 331 13.55 -19.49 -20.48
C GLN A 331 14.55 -20.53 -20.98
N ASN A 332 14.58 -20.77 -22.29
CA ASN A 332 15.57 -21.60 -22.97
C ASN A 332 16.23 -20.82 -24.12
N LYS A 333 17.18 -21.45 -24.82
CA LYS A 333 17.87 -20.82 -25.97
C LYS A 333 16.89 -20.40 -27.07
N ILE A 334 15.90 -21.23 -27.37
CA ILE A 334 14.89 -20.98 -28.41
C ILE A 334 14.09 -19.71 -28.10
N PHE A 335 13.64 -19.54 -26.85
CA PHE A 335 12.94 -18.35 -26.37
C PHE A 335 13.82 -17.10 -26.49
N LYS A 336 15.09 -17.17 -26.06
CA LYS A 336 16.03 -16.04 -26.16
C LYS A 336 16.28 -15.64 -27.61
N ASP A 337 16.49 -16.62 -28.48
CA ASP A 337 16.68 -16.40 -29.92
C ASP A 337 15.42 -15.83 -30.57
N PHE A 338 14.23 -16.30 -30.15
CA PHE A 338 12.95 -15.76 -30.58
C PHE A 338 12.78 -14.29 -30.18
N CYS A 339 12.99 -13.95 -28.90
CA CYS A 339 12.89 -12.58 -28.41
C CYS A 339 13.87 -11.66 -29.13
N LYS A 340 15.12 -12.09 -29.32
CA LYS A 340 16.13 -11.33 -30.08
C LYS A 340 15.72 -11.13 -31.54
N LYS A 341 15.26 -12.19 -32.22
CA LYS A 341 14.83 -12.15 -33.63
C LYS A 341 13.65 -11.21 -33.85
N HIS A 342 12.69 -11.21 -32.92
CA HIS A 342 11.47 -10.43 -33.04
C HIS A 342 11.51 -9.10 -32.31
N GLY A 343 12.57 -8.79 -31.55
CA GLY A 343 12.74 -7.54 -30.81
C GLY A 343 11.78 -7.42 -29.62
N PHE A 344 11.64 -8.50 -28.85
CA PHE A 344 10.94 -8.49 -27.57
C PHE A 344 11.95 -8.35 -26.42
N ASP A 345 11.66 -7.41 -25.54
CA ASP A 345 12.33 -7.21 -24.26
C ASP A 345 11.49 -7.83 -23.13
N VAL A 346 12.12 -8.25 -22.05
CA VAL A 346 11.40 -8.71 -20.85
C VAL A 346 10.91 -7.47 -20.10
N LEU A 347 9.59 -7.38 -19.91
CA LEU A 347 8.95 -6.28 -19.18
C LEU A 347 8.94 -6.55 -17.68
N LEU A 348 8.52 -7.76 -17.32
CA LEU A 348 8.43 -8.23 -15.94
C LEU A 348 9.03 -9.64 -15.82
N ASP A 349 9.72 -9.90 -14.71
CA ASP A 349 10.04 -11.24 -14.27
C ASP A 349 9.36 -11.60 -12.94
N SER A 350 9.22 -12.90 -12.70
CA SER A 350 8.64 -13.44 -11.48
C SER A 350 9.60 -13.27 -10.31
N VAL A 351 9.07 -12.95 -9.14
CA VAL A 351 9.78 -13.07 -7.86
C VAL A 351 9.00 -14.04 -6.99
N THR A 352 9.66 -15.16 -6.63
CA THR A 352 9.10 -16.22 -5.76
C THR A 352 10.17 -16.74 -4.82
N ASP A 353 9.74 -17.38 -3.73
CA ASP A 353 10.65 -18.00 -2.74
C ASP A 353 11.47 -19.16 -3.31
N SER A 354 10.98 -19.83 -4.37
CA SER A 354 11.74 -20.91 -5.03
C SER A 354 12.66 -20.36 -6.13
N GLU A 355 13.95 -20.67 -6.05
CA GLU A 355 14.94 -20.37 -7.10
C GLU A 355 14.53 -20.93 -8.48
N LEU A 356 13.78 -22.04 -8.50
CA LEU A 356 13.35 -22.69 -9.75
C LEU A 356 12.24 -21.92 -10.49
N SER A 357 11.39 -21.18 -9.77
CA SER A 357 10.30 -20.37 -10.33
C SER A 357 10.56 -18.86 -10.29
N SER A 358 11.61 -18.41 -9.60
CA SER A 358 11.99 -17.01 -9.57
C SER A 358 12.78 -16.63 -10.84
N GLU A 359 12.77 -15.33 -11.14
CA GLU A 359 13.44 -14.67 -12.26
C GLU A 359 13.04 -15.23 -13.65
N LYS A 360 11.82 -15.76 -13.75
CA LYS A 360 11.26 -16.22 -15.03
C LYS A 360 10.47 -15.09 -15.66
N PRO A 361 10.61 -14.83 -16.98
CA PRO A 361 9.83 -13.79 -17.65
C PRO A 361 8.33 -14.09 -17.54
N ILE A 362 7.52 -13.09 -17.22
CA ILE A 362 6.06 -13.21 -17.14
C ILE A 362 5.35 -12.21 -18.06
N ALA A 363 6.04 -11.14 -18.46
CA ALA A 363 5.55 -10.19 -19.44
C ALA A 363 6.66 -9.75 -20.40
N LEU A 364 6.29 -9.49 -21.65
CA LEU A 364 7.20 -9.04 -22.70
C LEU A 364 6.70 -7.73 -23.31
N LEU A 365 7.64 -6.92 -23.78
CA LEU A 365 7.39 -5.68 -24.50
C LEU A 365 8.09 -5.72 -25.86
N LYS A 366 7.39 -5.33 -26.91
CA LYS A 366 7.98 -4.96 -28.18
C LYS A 366 7.46 -3.60 -28.62
N ARG A 367 8.37 -2.66 -28.86
CA ARG A 367 8.03 -1.35 -29.43
C ARG A 367 7.90 -1.44 -30.95
N THR A 368 7.00 -0.63 -31.52
CA THR A 368 6.85 -0.42 -32.97
C THR A 368 7.02 1.06 -33.29
N ALA A 369 6.83 1.46 -34.56
CA ALA A 369 7.03 2.85 -34.98
C ALA A 369 6.03 3.84 -34.34
N GLY A 370 4.78 3.41 -34.10
CA GLY A 370 3.73 4.25 -33.53
C GLY A 370 2.96 3.62 -32.37
N GLY A 371 3.33 2.40 -31.95
CA GLY A 371 2.61 1.62 -30.94
C GLY A 371 3.50 0.61 -30.21
N ALA A 372 2.89 -0.46 -29.69
CA ALA A 372 3.61 -1.54 -29.02
C ALA A 372 2.80 -2.83 -28.94
N ILE A 373 3.52 -3.93 -28.76
CA ILE A 373 2.97 -5.22 -28.36
C ILE A 373 3.36 -5.45 -26.91
N VAL A 374 2.37 -5.64 -26.05
CA VAL A 374 2.54 -6.03 -24.65
C VAL A 374 2.01 -7.44 -24.49
N VAL A 375 2.88 -8.38 -24.14
CA VAL A 375 2.49 -9.75 -23.84
C VAL A 375 2.36 -9.87 -22.34
N ILE A 376 1.14 -10.00 -21.81
CA ILE A 376 0.86 -10.03 -20.38
C ILE A 376 -0.48 -10.71 -20.11
N ASP A 377 -0.58 -11.49 -19.04
CA ASP A 377 -1.86 -12.04 -18.59
C ASP A 377 -2.63 -11.00 -17.78
N VAL A 378 -3.95 -10.95 -18.00
CA VAL A 378 -4.85 -10.00 -17.30
C VAL A 378 -5.55 -10.63 -16.10
N ASP A 379 -5.38 -11.93 -15.88
CA ASP A 379 -6.00 -12.61 -14.74
C ASP A 379 -5.62 -11.98 -13.38
N PRO A 380 -4.40 -11.46 -13.15
CA PRO A 380 -4.09 -10.72 -11.92
C PRO A 380 -4.94 -9.47 -11.70
N ILE A 381 -5.43 -8.86 -12.78
CA ILE A 381 -6.30 -7.67 -12.74
C ILE A 381 -7.72 -8.06 -12.29
N GLU A 382 -8.13 -9.28 -12.60
CA GLU A 382 -9.46 -9.82 -12.30
C GLU A 382 -9.49 -10.66 -11.01
N ALA A 383 -8.34 -10.79 -10.34
CA ALA A 383 -8.22 -11.56 -9.11
C ALA A 383 -9.09 -10.96 -7.99
N VAL A 384 -9.72 -11.83 -7.20
CA VAL A 384 -10.42 -11.39 -5.98
C VAL A 384 -9.38 -10.83 -5.01
N GLY A 385 -9.53 -9.54 -4.67
CA GLY A 385 -8.59 -8.82 -3.82
C GLY A 385 -8.24 -9.58 -2.54
N SER A 386 -6.95 -9.77 -2.32
CA SER A 386 -6.40 -10.13 -1.01
C SER A 386 -6.16 -8.86 -0.18
N SER A 387 -5.65 -9.00 1.04
CA SER A 387 -5.15 -7.89 1.86
C SER A 387 -4.01 -7.10 1.18
N LEU A 388 -3.43 -7.61 0.09
CA LEU A 388 -2.33 -6.99 -0.66
C LEU A 388 -2.80 -6.21 -1.90
N HIS A 389 -4.11 -6.13 -2.15
CA HIS A 389 -4.69 -5.36 -3.26
C HIS A 389 -4.08 -5.67 -4.65
N ASP A 390 -3.74 -6.94 -4.92
CA ASP A 390 -2.98 -7.42 -6.10
C ASP A 390 -3.49 -6.89 -7.46
N ALA A 391 -4.81 -6.70 -7.58
CA ALA A 391 -5.43 -6.20 -8.80
C ALA A 391 -5.05 -4.73 -9.11
N VAL A 392 -4.70 -3.92 -8.10
CA VAL A 392 -4.44 -2.49 -8.26
C VAL A 392 -3.12 -2.22 -9.00
N PRO A 393 -1.97 -2.79 -8.61
CA PRO A 393 -0.73 -2.65 -9.37
C PRO A 393 -0.85 -3.22 -10.79
N ALA A 394 -1.48 -4.39 -10.95
CA ALA A 394 -1.70 -5.00 -12.25
C ALA A 394 -2.55 -4.12 -13.18
N MET A 395 -3.57 -3.46 -12.63
CA MET A 395 -4.40 -2.50 -13.36
C MET A 395 -3.64 -1.24 -13.77
N ASN A 396 -2.83 -0.68 -12.86
CA ASN A 396 -2.00 0.49 -13.16
C ASN A 396 -1.01 0.22 -14.29
N LEU A 397 -0.45 -0.99 -14.32
CA LEU A 397 0.40 -1.46 -15.42
C LEU A 397 -0.37 -1.53 -16.74
N LEU A 398 -1.59 -2.07 -16.73
CA LEU A 398 -2.43 -2.12 -17.92
C LEU A 398 -2.76 -0.73 -18.47
N LEU A 399 -3.14 0.21 -17.61
CA LEU A 399 -3.46 1.58 -18.00
C LEU A 399 -2.24 2.33 -18.55
N SER A 400 -1.09 2.13 -17.92
CA SER A 400 0.17 2.70 -18.36
C SER A 400 0.58 2.14 -19.72
N ALA A 401 0.35 0.85 -19.92
CA ALA A 401 0.54 0.20 -21.20
C ALA A 401 -0.35 0.80 -22.31
N MET A 402 -1.54 1.29 -21.96
CA MET A 402 -2.46 1.99 -22.86
C MET A 402 -2.15 3.49 -23.03
N GLY A 403 -1.03 3.99 -22.50
CA GLY A 403 -0.65 5.40 -22.57
C GLY A 403 -1.54 6.32 -21.76
N ILE A 404 -2.37 5.77 -20.86
CA ILE A 404 -3.10 6.60 -19.90
C ILE A 404 -2.11 7.01 -18.83
N ALA A 405 -1.89 8.32 -18.70
CA ALA A 405 -1.14 8.88 -17.59
C ALA A 405 -1.73 8.34 -16.28
N GLN A 406 -1.00 7.42 -15.66
CA GLN A 406 -1.26 6.95 -14.32
C GLN A 406 -0.39 7.78 -13.40
N GLN A 407 -0.99 8.33 -12.36
CA GLN A 407 -0.18 8.79 -11.23
C GLN A 407 0.21 7.54 -10.46
N SER A 408 1.16 6.76 -10.99
CA SER A 408 1.97 6.03 -10.02
C SER A 408 2.88 7.03 -9.41
N ILE A 409 3.11 6.97 -8.14
CA ILE A 409 4.43 7.31 -7.65
C ILE A 409 4.84 5.97 -7.11
N GLY A 410 5.82 5.30 -7.76
CA GLY A 410 6.22 3.90 -7.56
C GLY A 410 6.07 3.46 -6.11
N GLN A 411 5.71 2.19 -5.88
CA GLN A 411 5.30 1.73 -4.55
C GLN A 411 6.25 2.22 -3.45
N PHE A 412 7.53 2.44 -3.76
CA PHE A 412 8.39 3.33 -2.99
C PHE A 412 9.23 4.16 -3.97
N ILE A 413 9.33 5.49 -3.79
CA ILE A 413 10.51 6.16 -4.36
C ILE A 413 11.68 5.52 -3.63
N ALA A 414 12.66 5.02 -4.37
CA ALA A 414 13.83 4.41 -3.77
C ALA A 414 14.40 5.36 -2.72
N VAL A 415 14.70 4.84 -1.53
CA VAL A 415 15.26 5.69 -0.49
C VAL A 415 16.57 6.25 -1.01
N GLY A 416 16.60 7.56 -1.26
CA GLY A 416 17.84 8.23 -1.62
C GLY A 416 18.85 8.00 -0.49
N ARG A 417 19.99 7.39 -0.81
CA ARG A 417 21.05 7.08 0.16
C ARG A 417 21.85 8.32 0.53
N SER A 418 21.70 9.37 -0.27
CA SER A 418 22.22 10.72 -0.05
C SER A 418 21.15 11.76 -0.37
N GLN A 419 21.36 12.98 0.12
CA GLN A 419 20.51 14.13 -0.21
C GLN A 419 20.48 14.42 -1.73
N GLU A 420 21.62 14.22 -2.42
CA GLU A 420 21.72 14.36 -3.88
C GLU A 420 20.87 13.32 -4.62
N GLU A 421 20.90 12.06 -4.17
CA GLU A 421 20.11 10.98 -4.75
C GLU A 421 18.61 11.21 -4.50
N TYR A 422 18.24 11.60 -3.29
CA TYR A 422 16.86 11.96 -2.95
C TYR A 422 16.36 13.16 -3.78
N HIS A 423 17.16 14.22 -3.91
CA HIS A 423 16.84 15.36 -4.78
C HIS A 423 16.68 14.95 -6.25
N SER A 424 17.54 14.05 -6.75
CA SER A 424 17.40 13.48 -8.09
C SER A 424 16.07 12.75 -8.25
N HIS A 425 15.67 11.94 -7.26
CA HIS A 425 14.38 11.24 -7.25
C HIS A 425 13.19 12.21 -7.21
N LEU A 426 13.29 13.30 -6.45
CA LEU A 426 12.26 14.34 -6.42
C LEU A 426 12.12 15.05 -7.76
N CYS A 427 13.24 15.36 -8.41
CA CYS A 427 13.22 15.95 -9.76
C CYS A 427 12.55 15.02 -10.76
N ASP A 428 12.94 13.75 -10.78
CA ASP A 428 12.32 12.72 -11.63
C ASP A 428 10.83 12.57 -11.32
N MET A 429 10.44 12.62 -10.04
CA MET A 429 9.03 12.62 -9.64
C MET A 429 8.28 13.84 -10.21
N VAL A 430 8.75 15.07 -10.00
CA VAL A 430 8.06 16.27 -10.51
C VAL A 430 7.97 16.26 -12.03
N GLU A 431 9.03 15.82 -12.73
CA GLU A 431 9.04 15.67 -14.19
C GLU A 431 8.04 14.61 -14.69
N ARG A 432 7.77 13.56 -13.92
CA ARG A 432 6.80 12.50 -14.26
C ARG A 432 5.34 12.88 -14.01
N PHE A 433 5.05 13.81 -13.11
CA PHE A 433 3.67 14.17 -12.75
C PHE A 433 3.29 15.55 -13.25
N PRO A 434 2.43 15.64 -14.30
CA PRO A 434 1.93 16.93 -14.78
C PRO A 434 1.24 17.76 -13.70
N ALA A 435 0.63 17.10 -12.71
CA ALA A 435 -0.03 17.76 -11.59
C ALA A 435 0.94 18.37 -10.57
N LEU A 436 2.25 18.06 -10.63
CA LEU A 436 3.29 18.67 -9.81
C LEU A 436 4.03 19.74 -10.61
N ALA A 437 4.49 20.79 -9.92
CA ALA A 437 5.27 21.85 -10.54
C ALA A 437 6.30 22.43 -9.57
N TRP A 438 7.43 22.86 -10.12
CA TRP A 438 8.32 23.80 -9.45
C TRP A 438 7.72 25.22 -9.52
N PRO A 439 8.03 26.11 -8.55
CA PRO A 439 7.43 27.46 -8.47
C PRO A 439 7.84 28.33 -9.65
N GLU A 440 9.08 28.17 -10.10
CA GLU A 440 9.61 28.71 -11.34
C GLU A 440 9.72 27.57 -12.35
N GLU A 441 9.60 27.82 -13.66
CA GLU A 441 9.75 26.78 -14.70
C GLU A 441 11.14 26.10 -14.73
N ARG A 442 12.00 26.38 -13.74
CA ARG A 442 13.35 25.85 -13.59
C ARG A 442 13.43 24.91 -12.40
N ARG A 443 13.91 23.70 -12.69
CA ARG A 443 14.39 22.73 -11.71
C ARG A 443 15.47 23.38 -10.83
N PRO A 444 15.45 23.18 -9.50
CA PRO A 444 16.51 23.67 -8.62
C PRO A 444 17.87 23.12 -9.07
N ALA A 445 18.84 24.02 -9.28
CA ALA A 445 20.18 23.63 -9.71
C ALA A 445 21.02 23.07 -8.54
N ASP A 446 20.72 23.49 -7.32
CA ASP A 446 21.41 23.09 -6.09
C ASP A 446 20.48 22.22 -5.21
N PRO A 447 20.83 20.95 -4.92
CA PRO A 447 20.05 20.07 -4.05
C PRO A 447 19.96 20.53 -2.59
N ASN A 448 20.74 21.55 -2.21
CA ASN A 448 20.72 22.15 -0.86
C ASN A 448 19.80 23.36 -0.75
N GLN A 449 19.25 23.85 -1.86
CA GLN A 449 18.30 24.96 -1.82
C GLN A 449 16.88 24.46 -1.54
N PRO A 450 16.15 25.08 -0.59
CA PRO A 450 14.76 24.73 -0.34
C PRO A 450 13.91 25.06 -1.57
N ALA A 451 13.19 24.07 -2.09
CA ALA A 451 12.30 24.22 -3.23
C ALA A 451 10.89 23.75 -2.86
N ILE A 452 9.89 24.51 -3.31
CA ILE A 452 8.47 24.20 -3.06
C ILE A 452 7.90 23.46 -4.26
N ILE A 453 7.50 22.21 -4.06
CA ILE A 453 6.75 21.45 -5.06
C ILE A 453 5.27 21.80 -4.89
N THR A 454 4.67 22.41 -5.91
CA THR A 454 3.24 22.73 -5.90
C THR A 454 2.43 21.57 -6.46
N VAL A 455 1.33 21.22 -5.78
CA VAL A 455 0.38 20.19 -6.20
C VAL A 455 -0.83 20.86 -6.86
N GLY A 456 -1.29 20.32 -8.00
CA GLY A 456 -2.54 20.71 -8.66
C GLY A 456 -2.43 21.55 -9.94
N ARG A 457 -1.33 21.44 -10.70
CA ARG A 457 -1.09 22.23 -11.94
C ARG A 457 -2.20 22.14 -12.99
N ASP A 458 -2.94 21.04 -13.04
CA ASP A 458 -4.02 20.82 -14.02
C ASP A 458 -5.10 21.94 -13.99
N LEU A 459 -5.23 22.67 -12.89
CA LEU A 459 -6.19 23.78 -12.77
C LEU A 459 -5.80 25.03 -13.60
N GLU A 460 -4.51 25.22 -13.89
CA GLU A 460 -4.05 26.28 -14.80
C GLU A 460 -4.58 26.05 -16.22
N THR A 461 -4.67 24.78 -16.63
CA THR A 461 -5.09 24.39 -17.99
C THR A 461 -6.56 24.70 -18.28
N ILE A 462 -7.38 24.93 -17.24
CA ILE A 462 -8.78 25.37 -17.35
C ILE A 462 -8.98 26.85 -17.01
N GLY A 463 -7.89 27.64 -16.95
CA GLY A 463 -7.94 29.09 -16.77
C GLY A 463 -8.21 29.56 -15.33
N LEU A 464 -8.07 28.68 -14.33
CA LEU A 464 -8.06 29.10 -12.93
C LEU A 464 -6.61 29.44 -12.53
N PRO A 465 -6.29 30.72 -12.27
CA PRO A 465 -4.95 31.08 -11.85
C PRO A 465 -4.63 30.44 -10.49
N LEU A 466 -3.49 29.74 -10.38
CA LEU A 466 -3.02 29.17 -9.12
C LEU A 466 -2.75 30.25 -8.04
N VAL A 467 -2.55 31.50 -8.46
CA VAL A 467 -1.97 32.59 -7.67
C VAL A 467 -2.95 33.20 -6.63
N ASP A 468 -4.27 33.09 -6.83
CA ASP A 468 -5.26 33.84 -6.03
C ASP A 468 -5.83 33.06 -4.82
N ARG A 469 -5.31 31.86 -4.53
CA ARG A 469 -5.87 30.98 -3.48
C ARG A 469 -4.97 30.93 -2.26
N PRO A 470 -5.55 30.76 -1.06
CA PRO A 470 -4.74 30.56 0.13
C PRO A 470 -3.85 29.33 0.01
N SER A 471 -2.62 29.42 0.50
CA SER A 471 -1.62 28.36 0.43
C SER A 471 -1.59 27.52 1.70
N ILE A 472 -1.36 26.22 1.55
CA ILE A 472 -0.99 25.31 2.62
C ILE A 472 0.42 24.84 2.29
N ILE A 473 1.37 25.08 3.18
CA ILE A 473 2.75 24.62 3.01
C ILE A 473 3.01 23.49 3.99
N VAL A 474 3.44 22.35 3.44
CA VAL A 474 3.85 21.18 4.21
C VAL A 474 5.37 21.05 4.12
N ARG A 475 6.05 20.95 5.26
CA ARG A 475 7.50 20.79 5.35
C ARG A 475 7.83 19.44 5.97
N SER A 476 8.76 18.70 5.38
CA SER A 476 9.22 17.40 5.90
C SER A 476 10.75 17.33 6.00
N LEU A 477 11.29 16.24 6.56
CA LEU A 477 12.73 15.97 6.66
C LEU A 477 13.50 17.01 7.51
N LEU A 478 12.89 17.58 8.56
CA LEU A 478 13.48 18.69 9.35
C LEU A 478 14.84 18.36 9.99
N ASN A 479 15.05 17.09 10.31
CA ASN A 479 16.24 16.61 11.02
C ASN A 479 17.34 16.10 10.06
N GLY A 480 17.13 16.20 8.73
CA GLY A 480 18.06 15.75 7.68
C GLY A 480 18.18 14.24 7.51
N VAL A 481 17.91 13.44 8.55
CA VAL A 481 17.93 11.96 8.55
C VAL A 481 16.54 11.33 8.57
N ASP A 482 15.52 12.17 8.58
CA ASP A 482 14.12 11.82 8.82
C ASP A 482 13.35 11.52 7.51
N MET A 483 13.76 10.46 6.85
CA MET A 483 13.21 10.07 5.56
C MET A 483 11.76 9.60 5.65
N ASP A 484 11.33 9.02 6.78
CA ASP A 484 9.96 8.53 7.00
C ASP A 484 8.94 9.67 6.90
N ALA A 485 9.23 10.84 7.48
CA ALA A 485 8.37 12.02 7.37
C ALA A 485 8.23 12.47 5.90
N ALA A 486 9.33 12.49 5.15
CA ALA A 486 9.33 12.86 3.74
C ALA A 486 8.56 11.86 2.87
N TYR A 487 8.81 10.55 3.05
CA TYR A 487 8.10 9.50 2.32
C TYR A 487 6.61 9.50 2.67
N GLY A 488 6.26 9.75 3.93
CA GLY A 488 4.90 9.86 4.40
C GLY A 488 4.12 11.03 3.81
N VAL A 489 4.71 12.23 3.81
CA VAL A 489 4.11 13.40 3.16
C VAL A 489 3.96 13.17 1.67
N MET A 490 4.96 12.58 1.04
CA MET A 490 4.86 12.19 -0.36
C MET A 490 3.71 11.21 -0.57
N LEU A 491 3.57 10.16 0.24
CA LEU A 491 2.47 9.18 0.16
C LEU A 491 1.10 9.85 0.29
N TRP A 492 0.96 10.80 1.21
CA TRP A 492 -0.23 11.64 1.32
C TRP A 492 -0.51 12.42 0.03
N ILE A 493 0.50 13.08 -0.55
CA ILE A 493 0.38 13.75 -1.85
C ILE A 493 -0.04 12.77 -2.95
N LYS A 494 0.49 11.54 -2.96
CA LYS A 494 0.04 10.48 -3.90
C LYS A 494 -1.45 10.26 -3.76
N SER A 495 -1.94 10.11 -2.54
CA SER A 495 -3.36 9.84 -2.26
C SER A 495 -4.25 10.95 -2.82
N MET A 496 -3.79 12.21 -2.81
CA MET A 496 -4.52 13.34 -3.39
C MET A 496 -4.50 13.34 -4.91
N LEU A 497 -3.43 12.84 -5.52
CA LEU A 497 -3.29 12.87 -6.95
C LEU A 497 -4.05 11.72 -7.62
N ARG A 498 -3.98 10.49 -7.09
CA ARG A 498 -4.49 9.23 -7.70
C ARG A 498 -5.85 9.36 -8.42
N PRO A 499 -6.10 8.60 -9.50
CA PRO A 499 -7.43 8.56 -10.10
C PRO A 499 -8.43 7.84 -9.17
N ALA A 500 -9.72 8.16 -9.32
CA ALA A 500 -10.79 7.37 -8.72
C ALA A 500 -10.69 5.88 -9.14
N PRO A 501 -11.00 4.92 -8.25
CA PRO A 501 -11.53 5.08 -6.89
C PRO A 501 -10.46 5.25 -5.80
N PHE A 502 -9.19 5.46 -6.16
CA PHE A 502 -8.07 5.47 -5.21
C PHE A 502 -7.69 6.88 -4.71
N VAL A 503 -8.31 7.91 -5.29
CA VAL A 503 -8.16 9.30 -4.87
C VAL A 503 -8.62 9.50 -3.43
N SER A 504 -8.00 10.44 -2.72
CA SER A 504 -8.53 10.89 -1.44
C SER A 504 -9.87 11.63 -1.63
N PRO A 505 -10.91 11.36 -0.83
CA PRO A 505 -12.25 11.94 -1.01
C PRO A 505 -12.30 13.48 -0.97
N TYR A 506 -11.35 14.12 -0.27
CA TYR A 506 -11.27 15.57 -0.16
C TYR A 506 -10.25 16.20 -1.11
N ALA A 507 -9.51 15.41 -1.91
CA ALA A 507 -8.45 15.94 -2.78
C ALA A 507 -8.97 17.06 -3.69
N ASN A 508 -10.14 16.86 -4.31
CA ASN A 508 -10.78 17.87 -5.15
C ASN A 508 -11.22 19.11 -4.35
N THR A 509 -11.69 18.94 -3.12
CA THR A 509 -12.13 20.05 -2.26
C THR A 509 -10.92 20.87 -1.80
N LEU A 510 -9.88 20.20 -1.30
CA LEU A 510 -8.64 20.83 -0.85
C LEU A 510 -7.94 21.55 -2.03
N ASN A 511 -7.79 20.87 -3.17
CA ASN A 511 -7.24 21.46 -4.38
C ASN A 511 -8.19 22.46 -5.05
N ARG A 512 -9.43 22.67 -4.61
CA ARG A 512 -10.27 23.80 -5.06
C ARG A 512 -10.05 25.04 -4.21
N HIS A 513 -9.97 24.86 -2.89
CA HIS A 513 -9.89 25.96 -1.94
C HIS A 513 -8.48 26.45 -1.66
N PHE A 514 -7.49 25.56 -1.75
CA PHE A 514 -6.12 25.85 -1.39
C PHE A 514 -5.16 25.50 -2.51
N ARG A 515 -4.03 26.20 -2.52
CA ARG A 515 -2.83 25.78 -3.22
C ARG A 515 -1.94 25.02 -2.25
N ILE A 516 -1.57 23.79 -2.59
CA ILE A 516 -0.78 22.93 -1.70
C ILE A 516 0.68 22.97 -2.17
N GLY A 517 1.57 23.44 -1.31
CA GLY A 517 3.02 23.40 -1.51
C GLY A 517 3.65 22.39 -0.57
N TRP A 518 4.64 21.66 -1.06
CA TRP A 518 5.45 20.73 -0.29
C TRP A 518 6.93 21.11 -0.36
N MET A 519 7.57 21.23 0.79
CA MET A 519 8.99 21.49 0.93
C MET A 519 9.68 20.24 1.53
N PRO A 520 10.24 19.36 0.69
CA PRO A 520 10.79 18.07 1.11
C PRO A 520 12.13 18.15 1.85
N HIS A 521 12.78 19.31 1.90
CA HIS A 521 14.11 19.50 2.47
C HIS A 521 14.08 20.57 3.58
N GLY A 522 13.90 20.14 4.84
CA GLY A 522 14.38 20.93 5.97
C GLY A 522 15.86 20.66 6.17
N THR A 523 16.75 21.59 5.80
CA THR A 523 18.17 21.48 6.16
C THR A 523 18.33 21.30 7.66
N HIS A 524 19.33 20.52 8.08
CA HIS A 524 19.70 20.23 9.47
C HIS A 524 19.20 21.28 10.48
N LEU A 525 18.37 20.86 11.42
CA LEU A 525 18.25 21.50 12.73
C LEU A 525 19.66 21.86 13.23
N GLY A 526 20.06 23.11 13.10
CA GLY A 526 21.39 23.57 13.49
C GLY A 526 22.11 24.56 12.57
N ARG A 527 21.55 24.91 11.41
CA ARG A 527 21.78 26.15 10.65
C ARG A 527 21.08 26.03 9.30
N TRP A 528 20.04 26.83 9.06
CA TRP A 528 19.97 27.46 7.74
C TRP A 528 21.31 28.18 7.57
N GLY A 529 22.19 27.70 6.70
CA GLY A 529 23.54 28.25 6.47
C GLY A 529 23.51 29.60 5.76
N GLY A 530 22.64 30.52 6.20
CA GLY A 530 22.45 31.83 5.57
C GLY A 530 21.17 32.57 5.96
N TRP A 531 20.21 31.97 6.68
CA TRP A 531 19.12 32.77 7.28
C TRP A 531 19.63 33.45 8.55
N SER A 532 20.36 34.53 8.35
CA SER A 532 20.19 35.67 9.24
C SER A 532 19.06 36.50 8.64
N ALA A 533 18.11 36.95 9.46
CA ALA A 533 17.23 38.05 9.05
C ALA A 533 18.03 39.35 8.77
N ASP A 534 19.36 39.31 8.93
CA ASP A 534 20.29 40.38 8.63
C ASP A 534 20.87 40.33 7.20
N ASP A 535 20.70 39.23 6.44
CA ASP A 535 21.07 39.15 5.03
C ASP A 535 19.85 39.47 4.14
N ASP A 536 19.45 40.75 4.14
CA ASP A 536 18.43 41.40 3.30
C ASP A 536 18.64 41.22 1.77
N ALA A 537 19.62 40.43 1.33
CA ALA A 537 20.12 40.44 -0.04
C ALA A 537 19.53 39.37 -0.97
N GLN A 538 18.85 38.33 -0.48
CA GLN A 538 18.24 37.31 -1.34
C GLN A 538 16.80 37.00 -0.91
N ARG A 539 15.82 37.54 -1.66
CA ARG A 539 14.43 37.09 -1.59
C ARG A 539 14.36 35.60 -1.93
N HIS A 540 13.84 34.79 -1.03
CA HIS A 540 13.57 33.38 -1.28
C HIS A 540 12.14 33.21 -1.84
N ASP A 541 11.89 32.12 -2.59
CA ASP A 541 10.56 31.81 -3.16
C ASP A 541 9.44 31.79 -2.11
N ILE A 542 9.78 31.51 -0.85
CA ILE A 542 8.84 31.47 0.27
C ILE A 542 8.41 32.87 0.73
N ASP A 543 9.26 33.89 0.55
CA ASP A 543 8.93 35.27 0.86
C ASP A 543 7.82 35.76 -0.06
N ALA A 544 7.80 35.32 -1.33
CA ALA A 544 6.69 35.57 -2.24
C ALA A 544 5.37 34.92 -1.77
N GLU A 545 5.41 33.89 -0.94
CA GLU A 545 4.22 33.27 -0.35
C GLU A 545 3.74 33.97 0.93
N PHE A 546 4.67 34.49 1.72
CA PHE A 546 4.36 35.34 2.86
C PHE A 546 3.86 36.73 2.42
N ASP A 547 4.48 37.33 1.41
CA ASP A 547 4.18 38.66 0.87
C ASP A 547 2.79 38.74 0.21
N LYS A 548 2.29 37.62 -0.34
CA LYS A 548 0.94 37.52 -0.90
C LYS A 548 -0.16 37.49 0.18
N GLY A 549 0.20 37.38 1.47
CA GLY A 549 -0.71 37.50 2.61
C GLY A 549 -1.79 36.41 2.69
N ALA A 550 -1.58 35.26 2.04
CA ALA A 550 -2.60 34.23 1.88
C ALA A 550 -2.16 32.85 2.41
N LEU A 551 -1.23 32.77 3.36
CA LEU A 551 -0.84 31.48 3.95
C LEU A 551 -1.91 31.01 4.95
N ALA A 552 -2.67 29.98 4.58
CA ALA A 552 -3.71 29.41 5.43
C ALA A 552 -3.14 28.52 6.54
N ALA A 553 -2.15 27.68 6.20
CA ALA A 553 -1.53 26.78 7.16
C ALA A 553 -0.06 26.48 6.83
N TRP A 554 0.72 26.29 7.88
CA TRP A 554 2.08 25.79 7.88
C TRP A 554 2.11 24.48 8.67
N VAL A 555 2.51 23.40 8.01
CA VAL A 555 2.53 22.06 8.62
C VAL A 555 3.94 21.49 8.57
N ASP A 556 4.55 21.35 9.73
CA ASP A 556 5.81 20.64 9.92
C ASP A 556 5.52 19.15 10.16
N VAL A 557 6.22 18.27 9.45
CA VAL A 557 6.18 16.82 9.69
C VAL A 557 7.59 16.34 9.98
N THR A 558 7.78 15.70 11.12
CA THR A 558 9.09 15.16 11.51
C THR A 558 8.99 13.89 12.34
N THR A 559 10.10 13.19 12.51
CA THR A 559 10.28 12.14 13.51
C THR A 559 11.07 12.63 14.71
N ALA A 560 10.66 12.17 15.89
CA ALA A 560 11.28 12.48 17.17
C ALA A 560 11.50 11.18 17.97
N PRO A 561 12.46 11.15 18.91
CA PRO A 561 12.56 10.08 19.90
C PRO A 561 11.38 10.16 20.88
N ALA A 562 10.19 9.87 20.37
CA ALA A 562 8.92 9.86 21.09
C ALA A 562 8.34 8.44 21.03
N HIS A 563 7.65 8.02 22.09
CA HIS A 563 6.93 6.74 22.13
C HIS A 563 5.52 6.83 21.53
N ASP A 564 4.99 8.06 21.39
CA ASP A 564 3.64 8.34 20.92
C ASP A 564 3.69 9.40 19.79
N ILE A 565 2.60 9.51 19.03
CA ILE A 565 2.44 10.55 18.02
C ILE A 565 2.02 11.84 18.71
N ARG A 566 2.70 12.94 18.40
CA ARG A 566 2.41 14.27 18.95
C ARG A 566 2.06 15.24 17.84
N VAL A 567 0.89 15.86 17.97
CA VAL A 567 0.42 16.92 17.07
C VAL A 567 0.36 18.22 17.88
N SER A 568 1.34 19.09 17.66
CA SER A 568 1.41 20.40 18.30
C SER A 568 0.74 21.45 17.44
N VAL A 569 -0.02 22.36 18.06
CA VAL A 569 -0.66 23.50 17.39
C VAL A 569 -0.27 24.80 18.06
N PHE A 570 0.05 25.82 17.27
CA PHE A 570 0.37 27.15 17.79
C PHE A 570 -0.90 27.96 18.06
N ASN A 571 -1.14 28.32 19.33
CA ASN A 571 -2.11 29.30 19.87
C ASN A 571 -3.32 29.66 18.98
N SER A 572 -3.97 28.66 18.39
CA SER A 572 -5.14 28.81 17.54
C SER A 572 -6.22 27.90 18.12
N LYS A 573 -7.00 28.47 19.05
CA LYS A 573 -8.09 27.75 19.71
C LYS A 573 -9.00 27.06 18.68
N LYS A 574 -9.27 27.72 17.56
CA LYS A 574 -10.07 27.16 16.47
C LYS A 574 -9.44 25.90 15.84
N VAL A 575 -8.12 25.89 15.60
CA VAL A 575 -7.43 24.72 15.03
C VAL A 575 -7.30 23.62 16.07
N ALA A 576 -6.97 23.97 17.32
CA ALA A 576 -6.92 23.04 18.44
C ALA A 576 -8.28 22.35 18.64
N ASP A 577 -9.38 23.10 18.66
CA ASP A 577 -10.75 22.57 18.81
C ASP A 577 -11.14 21.66 17.63
N ARG A 578 -10.69 21.99 16.40
CA ARG A 578 -10.93 21.14 15.22
C ARG A 578 -10.13 19.83 15.25
N LEU A 579 -8.92 19.86 15.81
CA LEU A 579 -8.04 18.69 15.89
C LEU A 579 -8.21 17.89 17.19
N SER A 580 -8.90 18.42 18.20
CA SER A 580 -9.15 17.70 19.46
C SER A 580 -9.80 16.31 19.32
N PRO A 581 -10.61 16.02 18.27
CA PRO A 581 -11.14 14.67 18.04
C PRO A 581 -10.13 13.68 17.43
N LEU A 582 -8.99 14.17 16.93
CA LEU A 582 -8.00 13.35 16.22
C LEU A 582 -7.55 12.12 17.04
N PRO A 583 -7.25 12.20 18.35
CA PRO A 583 -6.89 11.03 19.15
C PRO A 583 -7.96 9.93 19.12
N ALA A 584 -9.24 10.30 19.27
CA ALA A 584 -10.36 9.38 19.28
C ALA A 584 -10.64 8.77 17.90
N LEU A 585 -10.38 9.53 16.83
CA LEU A 585 -10.48 9.03 15.46
C LEU A 585 -9.35 8.06 15.14
N MET A 586 -8.10 8.43 15.46
CA MET A 586 -6.93 7.57 15.21
C MET A 586 -7.02 6.26 15.99
N ALA A 587 -7.59 6.25 17.20
CA ALA A 587 -7.82 5.04 17.98
C ALA A 587 -8.83 4.06 17.33
N GLN A 588 -9.71 4.54 16.46
CA GLN A 588 -10.69 3.73 15.73
C GLN A 588 -10.20 3.28 14.35
N LEU A 589 -9.17 3.95 13.82
CA LEU A 589 -8.61 3.62 12.52
C LEU A 589 -7.64 2.44 12.67
N ILE A 590 -7.89 1.40 11.89
CA ILE A 590 -7.16 0.12 11.91
C ILE A 590 -5.67 0.29 11.53
N GLY A 591 -5.26 1.47 11.04
CA GLY A 591 -3.86 1.86 10.85
C GLY A 591 -3.04 1.98 12.16
N GLY A 592 -3.58 1.59 13.31
CA GLY A 592 -3.07 1.82 14.66
C GLY A 592 -1.96 0.90 15.19
N ARG A 593 -1.73 -0.29 14.62
CA ARG A 593 -0.93 -1.34 15.28
C ARG A 593 0.17 -1.87 14.38
N HIS A 594 1.39 -1.46 14.65
CA HIS A 594 2.54 -1.82 13.82
C HIS A 594 3.64 -2.45 14.63
N PHE A 595 4.32 -3.37 13.95
CA PHE A 595 5.43 -4.13 14.47
C PHE A 595 6.71 -3.37 14.17
N TYR A 596 7.36 -2.77 15.16
CA TYR A 596 8.57 -1.98 14.97
C TYR A 596 9.61 -2.24 16.04
N ARG A 597 10.86 -1.92 15.73
CA ARG A 597 11.96 -2.03 16.67
C ARG A 597 12.04 -0.75 17.51
N SER A 598 11.85 -0.88 18.82
CA SER A 598 11.97 0.22 19.77
C SER A 598 12.96 -0.13 20.88
N PRO A 599 13.85 0.80 21.25
CA PRO A 599 14.61 0.68 22.48
C PRO A 599 13.68 0.71 23.70
N GLU A 600 14.11 0.11 24.81
CA GLU A 600 13.47 0.39 26.10
C GLU A 600 13.70 1.85 26.52
N PRO A 601 12.75 2.50 27.23
CA PRO A 601 12.97 3.84 27.78
C PRO A 601 14.27 3.89 28.58
N GLY A 602 15.23 4.73 28.14
CA GLY A 602 16.54 4.88 28.78
C GLY A 602 17.65 3.94 28.28
N ALA A 603 17.40 3.10 27.27
CA ALA A 603 18.40 2.22 26.67
C ALA A 603 19.50 3.01 25.92
N ASP A 604 20.70 2.42 25.83
CA ASP A 604 21.81 2.95 25.06
C ASP A 604 21.55 2.73 23.56
N LEU A 605 21.11 3.79 22.89
CA LEU A 605 20.72 3.78 21.48
C LEU A 605 21.85 3.42 20.50
N SER A 606 23.11 3.33 20.97
CA SER A 606 24.24 2.86 20.17
C SER A 606 24.32 1.33 20.04
N ARG A 607 23.54 0.59 20.83
CA ARG A 607 23.56 -0.87 20.90
C ARG A 607 22.29 -1.47 20.28
N ILE A 608 22.44 -2.12 19.13
CA ILE A 608 21.32 -2.76 18.42
C ILE A 608 20.66 -3.89 19.21
N GLU A 609 21.39 -4.46 20.16
CA GLU A 609 20.94 -5.51 21.09
C GLU A 609 20.01 -4.99 22.19
N ASP A 610 20.00 -3.68 22.45
CA ASP A 610 19.06 -3.03 23.38
C ASP A 610 17.76 -2.59 22.68
N ILE A 611 17.59 -2.94 21.40
CA ILE A 611 16.44 -2.62 20.57
C ILE A 611 15.60 -3.89 20.37
N ASP A 612 14.47 -3.98 21.08
CA ASP A 612 13.54 -5.11 20.98
C ASP A 612 12.40 -4.80 20.01
N TRP A 613 11.82 -5.85 19.45
CA TRP A 613 10.64 -5.76 18.61
C TRP A 613 9.38 -5.51 19.46
N ARG A 614 8.56 -4.55 19.06
CA ARG A 614 7.33 -4.15 19.76
C ARG A 614 6.14 -4.05 18.81
N VAL A 615 4.96 -4.34 19.35
CA VAL A 615 3.69 -3.88 18.81
C VAL A 615 3.23 -2.80 19.77
N ASP A 616 3.23 -1.54 19.35
CA ASP A 616 2.61 -0.50 20.16
C ASP A 616 1.38 0.06 19.45
N ASN A 617 0.32 0.28 20.23
CA ASN A 617 -0.73 1.22 19.85
C ASN A 617 -0.23 2.64 20.09
N LEU A 618 0.37 3.25 19.06
CA LEU A 618 0.84 4.63 19.15
C LEU A 618 -0.34 5.54 19.48
N LYS A 619 -0.31 6.16 20.66
CA LYS A 619 -1.34 7.12 21.04
C LYS A 619 -1.07 8.40 20.29
N THR A 620 -2.12 9.01 19.78
CA THR A 620 -2.04 10.35 19.19
C THR A 620 -2.44 11.36 20.25
N HIS A 621 -1.57 12.34 20.48
CA HIS A 621 -1.83 13.46 21.38
C HIS A 621 -1.91 14.75 20.59
N VAL A 622 -2.88 15.59 20.93
CA VAL A 622 -2.98 16.96 20.38
C VAL A 622 -2.70 17.93 21.52
N VAL A 623 -1.66 18.75 21.35
CA VAL A 623 -1.22 19.70 22.38
C VAL A 623 -1.10 21.11 21.81
N SER A 624 -1.34 22.11 22.65
CA SER A 624 -0.97 23.49 22.34
C SER A 624 0.41 23.75 22.92
N ASP A 625 1.43 23.83 22.06
CA ASP A 625 2.81 24.11 22.48
C ASP A 625 3.46 25.14 21.55
N ASP A 626 3.70 26.33 22.09
CA ASP A 626 4.33 27.42 21.37
C ASP A 626 5.85 27.22 21.22
N HIS A 627 6.48 26.39 22.06
CA HIS A 627 7.92 26.13 22.03
C HIS A 627 8.36 25.36 20.78
N ASP A 628 7.47 24.56 20.20
CA ASP A 628 7.70 23.85 18.95
C ASP A 628 7.79 24.82 17.76
N PHE A 629 7.29 26.06 17.89
CA PHE A 629 7.20 27.04 16.80
C PHE A 629 8.14 28.24 17.00
N THR A 630 9.35 28.00 17.46
CA THR A 630 10.32 29.07 17.79
C THR A 630 11.14 29.57 16.60
N ASP A 631 11.19 28.81 15.50
CA ASP A 631 11.96 29.21 14.32
C ASP A 631 11.53 30.57 13.73
N PRO A 632 12.47 31.36 13.17
CA PRO A 632 12.16 32.59 12.45
C PRO A 632 11.08 32.46 11.37
N ILE A 633 11.04 31.32 10.67
CA ILE A 633 10.04 31.03 9.64
C ILE A 633 8.62 30.88 10.21
N HIS A 634 8.49 30.31 11.42
CA HIS A 634 7.22 30.21 12.11
C HIS A 634 6.71 31.58 12.54
N ARG A 635 7.61 32.50 12.93
CA ARG A 635 7.23 33.90 13.23
C ARG A 635 6.71 34.60 11.98
N SER A 636 7.32 34.36 10.83
CA SER A 636 6.88 34.91 9.54
C SER A 636 5.53 34.34 9.12
N ALA A 637 5.36 33.02 9.16
CA ALA A 637 4.09 32.34 8.89
C ALA A 637 2.97 32.81 9.82
N LYS A 638 3.26 32.95 11.12
CA LYS A 638 2.33 33.51 12.11
C LYS A 638 1.95 34.94 11.80
N SER A 639 2.92 35.77 11.40
CA SER A 639 2.66 37.17 11.02
C SER A 639 1.79 37.27 9.76
N ALA A 640 1.88 36.28 8.87
CA ALA A 640 0.98 36.11 7.72
C ALA A 640 -0.40 35.50 8.08
N GLY A 641 -0.67 35.23 9.36
CA GLY A 641 -1.96 34.70 9.83
C GLY A 641 -2.14 33.18 9.69
N ALA A 642 -1.07 32.44 9.40
CA ALA A 642 -1.14 31.00 9.18
C ALA A 642 -1.43 30.22 10.46
N ALA A 643 -2.22 29.16 10.34
CA ALA A 643 -2.28 28.11 11.35
C ALA A 643 -0.96 27.33 11.35
N LEU A 644 -0.27 27.23 12.49
CA LEU A 644 0.94 26.41 12.61
C LEU A 644 0.61 25.08 13.26
N ILE A 645 1.02 23.99 12.59
CA ILE A 645 0.81 22.61 13.02
C ILE A 645 2.15 21.90 12.91
N ARG A 646 2.51 21.09 13.91
CA ARG A 646 3.65 20.18 13.85
C ARG A 646 3.18 18.77 14.16
N VAL A 647 3.58 17.82 13.33
CA VAL A 647 3.33 16.39 13.47
C VAL A 647 4.68 15.72 13.77
N GLU A 648 4.81 15.16 14.97
CA GLU A 648 5.98 14.40 15.40
C GLU A 648 5.60 12.92 15.49
N VAL A 649 6.28 12.09 14.70
CA VAL A 649 6.07 10.63 14.64
C VAL A 649 7.26 9.91 15.29
N PRO A 650 7.09 8.76 15.96
CA PRO A 650 8.21 8.03 16.55
C PRO A 650 9.33 7.68 15.56
N ALA A 651 10.58 8.03 15.93
CA ALA A 651 11.78 7.59 15.22
C ALA A 651 12.02 6.08 15.42
N SER A 652 12.62 5.39 14.43
CA SER A 652 13.06 4.00 14.55
C SER A 652 14.57 4.02 14.57
N HIS A 653 15.14 3.48 15.64
CA HIS A 653 16.56 3.61 15.90
C HIS A 653 17.40 2.47 15.29
N SER A 654 16.77 1.52 14.57
CA SER A 654 17.46 0.43 13.87
C SER A 654 17.44 0.60 12.35
N ALA A 655 18.56 1.04 11.79
CA ALA A 655 18.84 1.18 10.35
C ALA A 655 17.82 2.07 9.59
N PRO A 656 18.25 3.19 8.95
CA PRO A 656 17.37 4.18 8.33
C PRO A 656 16.50 3.70 7.14
N LEU A 657 16.50 2.39 6.85
CA LEU A 657 15.91 1.78 5.65
C LEU A 657 14.98 0.59 5.95
N GLY A 658 15.04 -0.01 7.14
CA GLY A 658 14.35 -1.28 7.43
C GLY A 658 12.91 -1.14 7.92
N ASP A 659 12.57 -0.01 8.53
CA ASP A 659 11.32 0.17 9.32
C ASP A 659 10.35 1.21 8.72
N SER A 660 10.47 1.56 7.43
CA SER A 660 9.92 2.81 6.85
C SER A 660 8.45 2.76 6.41
N ILE A 661 7.91 1.58 6.08
CA ILE A 661 6.61 1.47 5.39
C ILE A 661 5.46 1.91 6.30
N TRP A 662 5.41 1.36 7.52
CA TRP A 662 4.31 1.64 8.44
C TRP A 662 4.28 3.11 8.87
N LYS A 663 5.43 3.74 9.11
CA LYS A 663 5.49 5.17 9.46
C LYS A 663 5.10 6.06 8.31
N THR A 664 5.52 5.69 7.10
CA THR A 664 5.13 6.37 5.87
C THR A 664 3.59 6.33 5.73
N ASP A 665 2.97 5.18 5.96
CA ASP A 665 1.52 5.04 5.98
C ASP A 665 0.85 5.85 7.10
N TRP A 666 1.44 5.89 8.30
CA TRP A 666 0.95 6.69 9.43
C TRP A 666 0.98 8.17 9.18
N VAL A 667 2.12 8.69 8.71
CA VAL A 667 2.24 10.09 8.34
C VAL A 667 1.18 10.39 7.29
N ALA A 668 1.00 9.53 6.29
CA ALA A 668 -0.01 9.75 5.27
C ALA A 668 -1.44 9.77 5.83
N LEU A 669 -1.75 8.85 6.75
CA LEU A 669 -3.04 8.77 7.43
C LEU A 669 -3.28 9.97 8.35
N LEU A 670 -2.29 10.36 9.15
CA LEU A 670 -2.34 11.54 10.03
C LEU A 670 -2.56 12.81 9.22
N MET A 671 -1.84 12.98 8.12
CA MET A 671 -2.03 14.10 7.21
C MET A 671 -3.45 14.07 6.61
N GLU A 672 -3.93 12.89 6.19
CA GLU A 672 -5.31 12.73 5.73
C GLU A 672 -6.34 13.11 6.78
N GLN A 673 -6.16 12.75 8.05
CA GLN A 673 -7.09 13.11 9.12
C GLN A 673 -6.98 14.56 9.58
N ILE A 674 -5.77 15.14 9.64
CA ILE A 674 -5.56 16.54 10.01
C ILE A 674 -6.24 17.45 8.97
N PHE A 675 -5.93 17.26 7.69
CA PHE A 675 -6.58 18.04 6.63
C PHE A 675 -8.05 17.66 6.47
N GLY A 676 -8.39 16.40 6.69
CA GLY A 676 -9.77 15.92 6.72
C GLY A 676 -10.62 16.69 7.72
N LEU A 677 -10.21 16.73 9.00
CA LEU A 677 -10.87 17.48 10.07
C LEU A 677 -10.93 18.97 9.77
N MET A 678 -9.88 19.55 9.21
CA MET A 678 -9.91 20.96 8.78
C MET A 678 -10.96 21.24 7.69
N MET A 679 -11.33 20.22 6.91
CA MET A 679 -12.27 20.28 5.78
C MET A 679 -13.63 19.61 6.05
N GLY A 680 -13.86 19.08 7.25
CA GLY A 680 -15.10 18.41 7.62
C GLY A 680 -15.16 16.91 7.35
N LEU A 681 -14.11 16.26 6.83
CA LEU A 681 -14.02 14.79 6.79
C LEU A 681 -13.81 14.27 8.21
N LEU A 682 -14.66 13.34 8.63
CA LEU A 682 -14.55 12.70 9.94
C LEU A 682 -13.84 11.36 9.87
N VAL A 683 -14.13 10.56 8.84
CA VAL A 683 -13.53 9.25 8.65
C VAL A 683 -13.72 8.75 7.21
N VAL A 684 -12.77 7.94 6.72
CA VAL A 684 -12.87 7.23 5.45
C VAL A 684 -12.61 5.74 5.68
N ASN A 685 -13.51 4.89 5.19
CA ASN A 685 -13.31 3.45 5.17
C ASN A 685 -12.69 3.04 3.83
N ARG A 686 -11.39 2.74 3.85
CA ARG A 686 -10.64 2.19 2.70
C ARG A 686 -10.51 0.67 2.75
N ASP A 687 -10.97 0.03 3.82
CA ASP A 687 -10.88 -1.42 4.00
C ASP A 687 -11.84 -2.14 3.07
N ALA A 688 -11.57 -3.41 2.77
CA ALA A 688 -12.43 -4.24 1.94
C ALA A 688 -13.80 -4.55 2.60
N ALA A 689 -13.89 -4.42 3.92
CA ALA A 689 -15.08 -4.71 4.72
C ALA A 689 -15.72 -3.43 5.29
N PRO A 690 -17.02 -3.46 5.68
CA PRO A 690 -17.63 -2.36 6.40
C PRO A 690 -16.97 -2.12 7.77
N MET A 691 -16.58 -0.88 8.04
CA MET A 691 -16.00 -0.44 9.31
C MET A 691 -17.10 0.00 10.28
N THR A 692 -16.92 -0.33 11.56
CA THR A 692 -17.77 0.16 12.64
C THR A 692 -17.18 1.48 13.16
N PHE A 693 -17.88 2.60 12.96
CA PHE A 693 -17.46 3.91 13.42
C PHE A 693 -18.25 4.32 14.66
N GLU A 694 -17.58 4.51 15.79
CA GLU A 694 -18.16 5.08 17.00
C GLU A 694 -18.01 6.60 16.98
N TRP A 695 -19.13 7.30 17.01
CA TRP A 695 -19.17 8.76 16.95
C TRP A 695 -18.49 9.39 18.17
N PRO A 696 -17.34 10.08 18.03
CA PRO A 696 -16.66 10.72 19.16
C PRO A 696 -17.52 11.79 19.81
N LYS A 697 -17.46 11.91 21.14
CA LYS A 697 -18.29 12.87 21.90
C LYS A 697 -18.03 14.31 21.45
N GLU A 698 -16.79 14.60 21.12
CA GLU A 698 -16.27 15.88 20.63
C GLU A 698 -16.94 16.28 19.31
N LEU A 699 -17.32 15.30 18.48
CA LEU A 699 -17.93 15.51 17.17
C LEU A 699 -19.46 15.49 17.19
N ASN A 700 -20.11 15.30 18.34
CA ASN A 700 -21.58 15.15 18.43
C ASN A 700 -22.37 16.30 17.79
N HIS A 701 -21.81 17.52 17.86
CA HIS A 701 -22.41 18.71 17.29
C HIS A 701 -22.49 18.66 15.74
N LEU A 702 -21.61 17.91 15.08
CA LEU A 702 -21.56 17.77 13.63
C LEU A 702 -22.49 16.69 13.07
N ARG A 703 -22.98 15.78 13.91
CA ARG A 703 -23.75 14.60 13.48
C ARG A 703 -24.99 14.95 12.67
N LYS A 704 -25.63 16.09 12.97
CA LYS A 704 -26.84 16.56 12.27
C LYS A 704 -26.58 17.01 10.84
N ASN A 705 -25.35 17.44 10.54
CA ASN A 705 -24.94 17.98 9.24
C ASN A 705 -24.04 17.00 8.47
N ALA A 706 -23.90 15.78 8.99
CA ALA A 706 -23.02 14.79 8.41
C ALA A 706 -23.74 13.95 7.34
N VAL A 707 -23.00 13.64 6.29
CA VAL A 707 -23.39 12.90 5.10
C VAL A 707 -22.34 11.84 4.81
N MET A 708 -22.72 10.83 4.03
CA MET A 708 -21.80 9.85 3.50
C MET A 708 -21.49 10.16 2.04
N ARG A 709 -20.25 9.96 1.61
CA ARG A 709 -19.86 10.00 0.20
C ARG A 709 -19.13 8.72 -0.18
N LYS A 710 -19.32 8.25 -1.40
CA LYS A 710 -18.44 7.22 -1.95
C LYS A 710 -17.16 7.85 -2.47
N ILE A 711 -16.04 7.12 -2.37
CA ILE A 711 -14.74 7.59 -2.86
C ILE A 711 -14.75 7.76 -4.39
N ASP A 712 -15.50 6.94 -5.13
CA ASP A 712 -15.65 7.03 -6.58
C ASP A 712 -16.69 8.07 -7.04
N GLU A 713 -17.53 8.56 -6.12
CA GLU A 713 -18.53 9.61 -6.34
C GLU A 713 -18.37 10.76 -5.32
N PRO A 714 -17.19 11.43 -5.24
CA PRO A 714 -16.86 12.34 -4.12
C PRO A 714 -17.69 13.63 -4.07
N ASN A 715 -18.58 13.85 -5.04
CA ASN A 715 -19.48 14.99 -5.12
C ASN A 715 -20.96 14.64 -4.84
N VAL A 716 -21.26 13.38 -4.49
CA VAL A 716 -22.62 12.92 -4.21
C VAL A 716 -22.79 12.70 -2.71
N ASP A 717 -23.67 13.49 -2.10
CA ASP A 717 -24.02 13.34 -0.69
C ASP A 717 -25.11 12.29 -0.53
N HIS A 718 -24.86 11.33 0.35
CA HIS A 718 -25.83 10.33 0.79
C HIS A 718 -26.19 10.57 2.26
N PRO A 719 -27.44 10.37 2.68
CA PRO A 719 -27.83 10.53 4.06
C PRO A 719 -27.12 9.50 4.96
N LEU A 720 -26.75 9.91 6.17
CA LEU A 720 -26.25 8.97 7.17
C LEU A 720 -27.31 7.91 7.53
N PRO A 721 -26.95 6.63 7.63
CA PRO A 721 -27.84 5.58 8.10
C PRO A 721 -28.41 5.92 9.47
N LYS A 722 -29.72 5.72 9.65
CA LYS A 722 -30.33 5.76 10.99
C LYS A 722 -29.84 4.55 11.77
N ALA A 723 -28.93 4.77 12.72
CA ALA A 723 -28.43 3.73 13.62
C ALA A 723 -28.91 3.98 15.05
N PRO A 724 -29.39 2.95 15.77
CA PRO A 724 -29.64 3.05 17.21
C PRO A 724 -28.31 3.23 17.94
N GLY A 725 -28.13 4.36 18.63
CA GLY A 725 -26.91 4.67 19.40
C GLY A 725 -25.92 5.62 18.71
N ASN A 726 -24.64 5.53 19.10
CA ASN A 726 -23.54 6.37 18.56
C ASN A 726 -22.72 5.68 17.48
N THR A 727 -23.09 4.47 17.07
CA THR A 727 -22.28 3.67 16.15
C THR A 727 -22.88 3.66 14.75
N ILE A 728 -22.04 3.79 13.72
CA ILE A 728 -22.44 3.80 12.30
C ILE A 728 -21.59 2.79 11.54
N LYS A 729 -22.23 1.92 10.75
CA LYS A 729 -21.49 1.04 9.82
C LYS A 729 -21.21 1.77 8.53
N ILE A 730 -19.93 1.90 8.18
CA ILE A 730 -19.45 2.59 6.98
C ILE A 730 -19.02 1.51 5.98
N PRO A 731 -19.66 1.36 4.81
CA PRO A 731 -19.24 0.37 3.83
C PRO A 731 -17.85 0.68 3.27
N SER A 732 -17.19 -0.34 2.70
CA SER A 732 -15.92 -0.18 1.98
C SER A 732 -16.03 0.87 0.87
N GLY A 733 -15.07 1.78 0.80
CA GLY A 733 -15.05 2.84 -0.22
C GLY A 733 -16.01 4.00 0.08
N TRP A 734 -16.35 4.22 1.35
CA TRP A 734 -17.18 5.35 1.79
C TRP A 734 -16.48 6.21 2.83
N ALA A 735 -16.86 7.48 2.88
CA ALA A 735 -16.40 8.47 3.84
C ALA A 735 -17.60 9.14 4.54
N ILE A 736 -17.42 9.57 5.79
CA ILE A 736 -18.35 10.48 6.48
C ILE A 736 -17.77 11.88 6.47
N ILE A 737 -18.55 12.83 5.97
CA ILE A 737 -18.20 14.24 5.88
C ILE A 737 -19.29 15.06 6.58
N ALA A 738 -18.91 16.09 7.32
CA ALA A 738 -19.82 17.03 7.96
C ALA A 738 -19.50 18.47 7.55
N ALA A 739 -20.51 19.17 7.02
CA ALA A 739 -20.39 20.59 6.73
C ALA A 739 -20.46 21.40 8.04
N GLY A 740 -19.54 22.35 8.23
CA GLY A 740 -19.59 23.33 9.33
C GLY A 740 -18.49 23.24 10.39
N LEU A 741 -17.37 22.58 10.11
CA LEU A 741 -16.15 22.69 10.94
C LEU A 741 -15.45 24.03 10.74
#